data_AF-I5ASI5-F1
#
_entry.id   AF-I5ASI5-F1
#
_cell.length_a   1.000
_cell.length_b   1.000
_cell.length_c   1.000
_cell.angle_alpha   90.00
_cell.angle_beta   90.00
_cell.angle_gamma   90.00
#
_symmetry.space_group_name_H-M   'P 1'
#
loop_
_entity.id
_entity.type
_entity.pdbx_description
1 polymer ?
#
loop_
_entity_poly.entity_id
_entity_poly.type
_entity_poly.pdbx_seq_one_letter_code
_entity_poly.pdbx_strand_id
1 'polypeptide(L)'
;MQHIEIEREELTERLELAVSRLEEIPQESRVPDAFRGFFAREAEFLLDMHRLMCSLREGAYREAPIHELGELNRKLYKDILPENYGTCPGNPTYAVSQMGKGLGELLSFLYTELRGAVVFAYENKEWDYLVAAELFLEIYHAFTDGFEENGGLPEEKTIRDILYWYCSDYTAEMVTERTAEMLDPELSFARDIIMNEDLNDLRYLYRFGEYVTENERKTAEYLNSLPEDEVESIAKTWTEGYRIGFEVAGKPLHKKKTVNIRYRLGFERIVRCAVKQFEAMGLASVIYRSAVHAVNKRQSIRVGYYGAVPNPQFEYDHRNDAALFLDEKFVTRKLQALRNAYEEHKYLANTHGGPAVMDVFGETPFVPQANPDAMKMSPEVQKEQVRYSNEAGQITNRYIIGSERSFTIIAYPVPQIGENFREIFAETVKINNLDYRKYQKIQQTIIDSLDQGTALHIAGMKGNCTDLTVQLHRLVDPSKQTNFENCVADVNIPVGEVFTSPVLAGTNGVLHVSRVYLEEFQYRDLRIEVKDGMISDYICGNFDSEEENRKYIEENILFHHKTIPMGECAIGTNTTAYRVAKTYGIADKLPILIAEKMGPHFAFGDTCYSWQEDNAVFNPDGKEIIARDNECSIKRKTDLSAAYFGCHTDITIPYEELGHIRVLCDDGREISIIENGRFVLPGTEELNLPLEGLID
;
A
#
# COMPACT_ATOMS: atom_id res chain seq x y z
N MET A 1 6.34 -1.58 -39.78
CA MET A 1 7.62 -0.93 -40.11
C MET A 1 7.35 0.48 -40.62
N GLN A 2 6.72 0.67 -41.79
CA GLN A 2 6.36 2.02 -42.30
C GLN A 2 5.39 2.80 -41.38
N HIS A 3 4.40 2.15 -40.76
CA HIS A 3 3.49 2.80 -39.78
C HIS A 3 4.20 3.24 -38.49
N ILE A 4 5.13 2.41 -38.00
CA ILE A 4 5.93 2.68 -36.79
C ILE A 4 6.93 3.82 -37.04
N GLU A 5 7.48 3.90 -38.26
CA GLU A 5 8.35 5.00 -38.66
C GLU A 5 7.58 6.34 -38.74
N ILE A 6 6.36 6.33 -39.29
CA ILE A 6 5.50 7.52 -39.36
C ILE A 6 5.09 7.99 -37.95
N GLU A 7 4.66 7.09 -37.07
CA GLU A 7 4.30 7.43 -35.68
C GLU A 7 5.47 8.03 -34.90
N ARG A 8 6.71 7.57 -35.18
CA ARG A 8 7.92 8.11 -34.56
C ARG A 8 8.32 9.48 -35.12
N GLU A 9 8.17 9.69 -36.42
CA GLU A 9 8.39 11.00 -37.04
C GLU A 9 7.39 12.05 -36.50
N GLU A 10 6.11 11.70 -36.41
CA GLU A 10 5.07 12.57 -35.85
C GLU A 10 5.32 12.91 -34.37
N LEU A 11 5.73 11.92 -33.56
CA LEU A 11 6.09 12.16 -32.16
C LEU A 11 7.26 13.15 -32.04
N THR A 12 8.28 12.97 -32.88
CA THR A 12 9.48 13.83 -32.88
C THR A 12 9.13 15.27 -33.27
N GLU A 13 8.34 15.45 -34.34
CA GLU A 13 7.92 16.79 -34.79
C GLU A 13 7.08 17.50 -33.72
N ARG A 14 6.10 16.81 -33.11
CA ARG A 14 5.29 17.38 -32.03
C ARG A 14 6.13 17.76 -30.82
N LEU A 15 7.09 16.93 -30.45
CA LEU A 15 8.02 17.21 -29.34
C LEU A 15 8.87 18.45 -29.63
N GLU A 16 9.46 18.57 -30.81
CA GLU A 16 10.24 19.73 -31.22
C GLU A 16 9.41 21.02 -31.18
N LEU A 17 8.17 20.97 -31.68
CA LEU A 17 7.23 22.10 -31.66
C LEU A 17 6.85 22.49 -30.23
N ALA A 18 6.52 21.52 -29.38
CA ALA A 18 6.17 21.78 -27.98
C ALA A 18 7.34 22.41 -27.22
N VAL A 19 8.55 21.87 -27.39
CA VAL A 19 9.77 22.39 -26.75
C VAL A 19 10.09 23.80 -27.22
N SER A 20 10.04 24.05 -28.54
CA SER A 20 10.25 25.38 -29.09
C SER A 20 9.26 26.39 -28.51
N ARG A 21 7.99 25.98 -28.32
CA ARG A 21 6.99 26.86 -27.71
C ARG A 21 7.27 27.13 -26.23
N LEU A 22 7.71 26.13 -25.47
CA LEU A 22 8.09 26.29 -24.06
C LEU A 22 9.23 27.30 -23.89
N GLU A 23 10.19 27.37 -24.82
CA GLU A 23 11.31 28.32 -24.77
C GLU A 23 10.88 29.79 -24.88
N GLU A 24 9.76 30.06 -25.54
CA GLU A 24 9.24 31.42 -25.77
C GLU A 24 8.51 31.97 -24.53
N ILE A 25 7.79 31.11 -23.80
CA ILE A 25 6.87 31.49 -22.71
C ILE A 25 7.50 32.38 -21.63
N PRO A 26 8.72 32.12 -21.10
CA PRO A 26 9.31 32.96 -20.06
C PRO A 26 9.56 34.42 -20.48
N GLN A 27 9.66 34.69 -21.79
CA GLN A 27 9.86 36.04 -22.34
C GLN A 27 8.55 36.74 -22.73
N GLU A 28 7.43 36.02 -22.72
CA GLU A 28 6.13 36.55 -23.09
C GLU A 28 5.45 37.30 -21.94
N SER A 29 4.69 38.34 -22.29
CA SER A 29 3.81 39.07 -21.38
C SER A 29 2.35 38.95 -21.83
N ARG A 30 1.94 37.73 -22.21
CA ARG A 30 0.66 37.41 -22.84
C ARG A 30 -0.38 36.83 -21.88
N VAL A 31 -0.07 36.78 -20.59
CA VAL A 31 -0.99 36.34 -19.51
C VAL A 31 -0.98 37.39 -18.39
N PRO A 32 -2.03 37.44 -17.55
CA PRO A 32 -2.06 38.37 -16.42
C PRO A 32 -0.88 38.16 -15.46
N ASP A 33 -0.39 39.26 -14.86
CA ASP A 33 0.83 39.26 -14.04
C ASP A 33 0.82 38.24 -12.90
N ALA A 34 -0.36 37.99 -12.29
CA ALA A 34 -0.52 37.01 -11.22
C ALA A 34 -0.19 35.56 -11.65
N PHE A 35 -0.32 35.23 -12.94
CA PHE A 35 -0.10 33.89 -13.49
C PHE A 35 1.24 33.76 -14.22
N ARG A 36 1.84 34.89 -14.62
CA ARG A 36 3.12 34.92 -15.35
C ARG A 36 4.21 34.13 -14.63
N GLY A 37 4.33 34.29 -13.31
CA GLY A 37 5.34 33.59 -12.51
C GLY A 37 5.10 32.09 -12.39
N PHE A 38 3.86 31.61 -12.52
CA PHE A 38 3.57 30.18 -12.60
C PHE A 38 4.02 29.64 -13.96
N PHE A 39 3.47 30.18 -15.05
CA PHE A 39 3.76 29.68 -16.40
C PHE A 39 5.24 29.76 -16.78
N ALA A 40 5.95 30.83 -16.43
CA ALA A 40 7.39 30.91 -16.70
C ALA A 40 8.18 29.82 -15.97
N ARG A 41 7.88 29.57 -14.69
CA ARG A 41 8.57 28.54 -13.89
C ARG A 41 8.27 27.13 -14.37
N GLU A 42 7.01 26.83 -14.66
CA GLU A 42 6.63 25.49 -15.13
C GLU A 42 7.15 25.20 -16.54
N ALA A 43 7.19 26.20 -17.44
CA ALA A 43 7.82 26.07 -18.74
C ALA A 43 9.33 25.80 -18.62
N GLU A 44 10.04 26.56 -17.78
CA GLU A 44 11.46 26.34 -17.48
C GLU A 44 11.71 24.94 -16.88
N PHE A 45 10.82 24.48 -15.99
CA PHE A 45 10.92 23.14 -15.43
C PHE A 45 10.80 22.05 -16.50
N LEU A 46 9.80 22.13 -17.39
CA LEU A 46 9.62 21.16 -18.47
C LEU A 46 10.84 21.15 -19.41
N LEU A 47 11.37 22.32 -19.76
CA LEU A 47 12.63 22.43 -20.53
C LEU A 47 13.80 21.78 -19.81
N ASP A 48 13.94 21.98 -18.50
CA ASP A 48 14.96 21.31 -17.69
C ASP A 48 14.79 19.79 -17.69
N MET A 49 13.54 19.28 -17.69
CA MET A 49 13.27 17.83 -17.75
C MET A 49 13.59 17.24 -19.12
N HIS A 50 13.26 17.94 -20.20
CA HIS A 50 13.69 17.51 -21.54
C HIS A 50 15.22 17.49 -21.66
N ARG A 51 15.91 18.54 -21.19
CA ARG A 51 17.37 18.58 -21.20
C ARG A 51 17.97 17.44 -20.39
N LEU A 52 17.37 17.15 -19.23
CA LEU A 52 17.75 16.01 -18.40
C LEU A 52 17.57 14.69 -19.17
N MET A 53 16.42 14.48 -19.82
CA MET A 53 16.15 13.28 -20.64
C MET A 53 17.21 13.09 -21.73
N CYS A 54 17.53 14.14 -22.50
CA CYS A 54 18.59 14.10 -23.50
C CYS A 54 19.95 13.76 -22.88
N SER A 55 20.30 14.44 -21.79
CA SER A 55 21.56 14.23 -21.09
C SER A 55 21.70 12.78 -20.60
N LEU A 56 20.63 12.20 -20.02
CA LEU A 56 20.61 10.82 -19.55
C LEU A 56 20.79 9.81 -20.69
N ARG A 57 20.15 10.03 -21.85
CA ARG A 57 20.33 9.19 -23.06
C ARG A 57 21.77 9.19 -23.56
N GLU A 58 22.40 10.36 -23.54
CA GLU A 58 23.80 10.53 -23.93
C GLU A 58 24.78 9.94 -22.91
N GLY A 59 24.28 9.42 -21.78
CA GLY A 59 25.08 8.85 -20.71
C GLY A 59 25.71 9.90 -19.80
N ALA A 60 25.25 11.16 -19.86
CA ALA A 60 25.61 12.17 -18.87
C ALA A 60 25.21 11.68 -17.47
N TYR A 61 25.95 12.14 -16.46
CA TYR A 61 25.79 11.75 -15.05
C TYR A 61 26.15 10.30 -14.69
N ARG A 62 26.49 9.42 -15.65
CA ARG A 62 27.01 8.07 -15.34
C ARG A 62 28.24 8.11 -14.45
N GLU A 63 29.19 8.99 -14.78
CA GLU A 63 30.42 9.19 -14.01
C GLU A 63 30.40 10.41 -13.07
N ALA A 64 29.25 11.07 -12.92
CA ALA A 64 29.16 12.21 -12.01
C ALA A 64 29.46 11.77 -10.56
N PRO A 65 30.16 12.60 -9.78
CA PRO A 65 30.32 12.38 -8.35
C PRO A 65 28.99 12.25 -7.62
N ILE A 66 28.92 11.40 -6.60
CA ILE A 66 27.68 11.14 -5.85
C ILE A 66 27.06 12.41 -5.23
N HIS A 67 27.87 13.38 -4.83
CA HIS A 67 27.37 14.65 -4.28
C HIS A 67 26.62 15.47 -5.34
N GLU A 68 27.11 15.52 -6.58
CA GLU A 68 26.43 16.19 -7.70
C GLU A 68 25.11 15.51 -8.04
N LEU A 69 25.07 14.17 -8.00
CA LEU A 69 23.83 13.40 -8.17
C LEU A 69 22.81 13.71 -7.06
N GLY A 70 23.29 13.81 -5.81
CA GLY A 70 22.47 14.19 -4.67
C GLY A 70 21.92 15.62 -4.79
N GLU A 71 22.72 16.58 -5.25
CA GLU A 71 22.30 17.95 -5.51
C GLU A 71 21.27 18.03 -6.63
N LEU A 72 21.49 17.30 -7.74
CA LEU A 72 20.51 17.19 -8.83
C LEU A 72 19.21 16.58 -8.32
N ASN A 73 19.28 15.46 -7.58
CA ASN A 73 18.10 14.82 -6.99
C ASN A 73 17.32 15.78 -6.11
N ARG A 74 17.98 16.48 -5.20
CA ARG A 74 17.34 17.50 -4.34
C ARG A 74 16.76 18.66 -5.15
N LYS A 75 17.42 19.11 -6.23
CA LYS A 75 16.91 20.16 -7.13
C LYS A 75 15.58 19.75 -7.76
N LEU A 76 15.45 18.50 -8.22
CA LEU A 76 14.27 18.01 -8.94
C LEU A 76 12.99 18.02 -8.10
N TYR A 77 13.11 17.81 -6.79
CA TYR A 77 11.97 17.78 -5.85
C TYR A 77 11.89 19.02 -4.96
N LYS A 78 12.81 19.99 -5.13
CA LYS A 78 13.04 21.10 -4.20
C LYS A 78 11.77 21.80 -3.76
N ASP A 79 10.89 22.10 -4.71
CA ASP A 79 9.70 22.92 -4.49
C ASP A 79 8.65 22.21 -3.63
N ILE A 80 8.56 20.88 -3.71
CA ILE A 80 7.59 20.10 -2.91
C ILE A 80 8.15 19.69 -1.55
N LEU A 81 9.44 19.87 -1.27
CA LEU A 81 10.01 19.52 0.03
C LEU A 81 9.34 20.30 1.17
N PRO A 82 9.21 19.71 2.39
CA PRO A 82 8.46 20.32 3.49
C PRO A 82 8.83 21.78 3.79
N GLU A 83 10.12 22.13 3.70
CA GLU A 83 10.63 23.47 3.94
C GLU A 83 10.20 24.53 2.90
N ASN A 84 9.84 24.11 1.68
CA ASN A 84 9.45 25.01 0.58
C ASN A 84 7.96 24.90 0.22
N TYR A 85 7.28 23.84 0.70
CA TYR A 85 5.92 23.50 0.31
C TYR A 85 4.89 24.61 0.59
N GLY A 86 5.08 25.40 1.64
CA GLY A 86 4.18 26.53 1.98
C GLY A 86 4.12 27.63 0.92
N THR A 87 5.08 27.67 -0.01
CA THR A 87 5.13 28.62 -1.14
C THR A 87 5.17 27.92 -2.50
N CYS A 88 4.80 26.64 -2.53
CA CYS A 88 4.80 25.82 -3.73
C CYS A 88 3.44 25.91 -4.44
N PRO A 89 3.39 26.07 -5.78
CA PRO A 89 2.13 25.97 -6.53
C PRO A 89 1.41 24.62 -6.38
N GLY A 90 2.13 23.57 -5.96
CA GLY A 90 1.54 22.29 -5.56
C GLY A 90 0.90 22.28 -4.18
N ASN A 91 0.91 23.38 -3.42
CA ASN A 91 0.09 23.52 -2.22
C ASN A 91 -1.22 24.25 -2.60
N PRO A 92 -2.39 23.59 -2.51
CA PRO A 92 -3.66 24.18 -2.95
C PRO A 92 -3.97 25.53 -2.31
N THR A 93 -3.68 25.72 -1.01
CA THR A 93 -3.90 27.00 -0.32
C THR A 93 -2.98 28.09 -0.85
N TYR A 94 -1.71 27.76 -1.12
CA TYR A 94 -0.80 28.72 -1.75
C TYR A 94 -1.27 29.06 -3.17
N ALA A 95 -1.61 28.06 -3.98
CA ALA A 95 -2.10 28.25 -5.33
C ALA A 95 -3.36 29.15 -5.38
N VAL A 96 -4.35 28.89 -4.52
CA VAL A 96 -5.55 29.72 -4.39
C VAL A 96 -5.22 31.14 -3.94
N SER A 97 -4.26 31.32 -3.03
CA SER A 97 -3.85 32.66 -2.56
C SER A 97 -3.23 33.51 -3.68
N GLN A 98 -2.51 32.88 -4.61
CA GLN A 98 -1.80 33.58 -5.69
C GLN A 98 -2.65 33.73 -6.96
N MET A 99 -3.44 32.70 -7.28
CA MET A 99 -4.12 32.55 -8.58
C MET A 99 -5.65 32.56 -8.46
N GLY A 100 -6.19 32.76 -7.26
CA GLY A 100 -7.62 32.84 -7.00
C GLY A 100 -8.28 31.47 -6.82
N LYS A 101 -9.46 31.46 -6.20
CA LYS A 101 -10.27 30.25 -6.01
C LYS A 101 -10.80 29.74 -7.36
N GLY A 102 -10.90 28.42 -7.53
CA GLY A 102 -11.24 27.77 -8.80
C GLY A 102 -10.01 27.56 -9.66
N LEU A 103 -9.46 28.62 -10.26
CA LEU A 103 -8.27 28.50 -11.12
C LEU A 103 -7.03 28.02 -10.37
N GLY A 104 -6.77 28.52 -9.15
CA GLY A 104 -5.63 28.08 -8.34
C GLY A 104 -5.70 26.59 -7.98
N GLU A 105 -6.89 26.06 -7.69
CA GLU A 105 -7.10 24.64 -7.38
C GLU A 105 -6.78 23.77 -8.61
N LEU A 106 -7.25 24.18 -9.80
CA LEU A 106 -6.99 23.49 -11.07
C LEU A 106 -5.51 23.55 -11.48
N LEU A 107 -4.83 24.68 -11.27
CA LEU A 107 -3.41 24.82 -11.55
C LEU A 107 -2.53 24.06 -10.54
N SER A 108 -3.00 23.86 -9.31
CA SER A 108 -2.35 22.97 -8.34
C SER A 108 -2.43 21.51 -8.79
N PHE A 109 -3.56 21.08 -9.39
CA PHE A 109 -3.65 19.76 -10.03
C PHE A 109 -2.69 19.66 -11.23
N LEU A 110 -2.70 20.65 -12.13
CA LEU A 110 -1.77 20.68 -13.26
C LEU A 110 -0.32 20.51 -12.78
N TYR A 111 0.06 21.25 -11.74
CA TYR A 111 1.40 21.18 -11.15
C TYR A 111 1.80 19.73 -10.80
N THR A 112 0.89 18.93 -10.24
CA THR A 112 1.19 17.53 -9.84
C THR A 112 1.45 16.63 -11.04
N GLU A 113 0.68 16.79 -12.13
CA GLU A 113 0.90 16.05 -13.37
C GLU A 113 2.25 16.42 -14.00
N LEU A 114 2.62 17.71 -14.00
CA LEU A 114 3.92 18.16 -14.52
C LEU A 114 5.11 17.60 -13.74
N ARG A 115 4.97 17.36 -12.43
CA ARG A 115 6.03 16.72 -11.63
C ARG A 115 6.36 15.30 -12.14
N GLY A 116 5.43 14.64 -12.84
CA GLY A 116 5.67 13.36 -13.50
C GLY A 116 6.80 13.38 -14.53
N ALA A 117 7.11 14.54 -15.10
CA ALA A 117 8.19 14.70 -16.08
C ALA A 117 9.58 14.34 -15.54
N VAL A 118 9.78 14.32 -14.21
CA VAL A 118 11.00 13.74 -13.62
C VAL A 118 11.11 12.27 -13.98
N VAL A 119 10.06 11.48 -13.74
CA VAL A 119 10.05 10.05 -14.07
C VAL A 119 10.18 9.85 -15.57
N PHE A 120 9.48 10.63 -16.38
CA PHE A 120 9.52 10.50 -17.83
C PHE A 120 10.92 10.73 -18.38
N ALA A 121 11.67 11.69 -17.82
CA ALA A 121 13.06 11.92 -18.19
C ALA A 121 13.99 10.72 -17.88
N TYR A 122 13.84 10.09 -16.70
CA TYR A 122 14.67 8.95 -16.31
C TYR A 122 14.33 7.65 -17.02
N GLU A 123 13.04 7.36 -17.21
CA GLU A 123 12.56 6.16 -17.90
C GLU A 123 12.48 6.31 -19.42
N ASN A 124 12.88 7.47 -19.92
CA ASN A 124 12.91 7.78 -21.35
C ASN A 124 11.53 7.75 -22.03
N LYS A 125 10.49 8.21 -21.33
CA LYS A 125 9.10 8.22 -21.80
C LYS A 125 8.76 9.52 -22.55
N GLU A 126 9.10 9.56 -23.83
CA GLU A 126 8.84 10.74 -24.69
C GLU A 126 7.37 11.07 -24.84
N TRP A 127 6.53 10.05 -25.02
CA TRP A 127 5.10 10.22 -25.17
C TRP A 127 4.49 10.89 -23.93
N ASP A 128 4.85 10.41 -22.73
CA ASP A 128 4.30 10.94 -21.48
C ASP A 128 4.77 12.37 -21.22
N TYR A 129 6.03 12.65 -21.53
CA TYR A 129 6.56 14.02 -21.47
C TYR A 129 5.82 14.94 -22.45
N LEU A 130 5.64 14.51 -23.70
CA LEU A 130 4.94 15.29 -24.72
C LEU A 130 3.51 15.61 -24.28
N VAL A 131 2.79 14.60 -23.80
CA VAL A 131 1.39 14.74 -23.36
C VAL A 131 1.25 15.69 -22.17
N ALA A 132 2.19 15.66 -21.22
CA ALA A 132 2.25 16.64 -20.13
C ALA A 132 2.60 18.06 -20.64
N ALA A 133 3.52 18.17 -21.60
CA ALA A 133 3.91 19.45 -22.19
C ALA A 133 2.77 20.08 -23.01
N GLU A 134 2.06 19.30 -23.82
CA GLU A 134 0.91 19.75 -24.59
C GLU A 134 -0.25 20.18 -23.68
N LEU A 135 -0.52 19.45 -22.59
CA LEU A 135 -1.49 19.86 -21.58
C LEU A 135 -1.15 21.25 -21.00
N PHE A 136 0.12 21.45 -20.63
CA PHE A 136 0.59 22.73 -20.13
C PHE A 136 0.42 23.85 -21.17
N LEU A 137 0.77 23.59 -22.43
CA LEU A 137 0.65 24.56 -23.52
C LEU A 137 -0.81 24.89 -23.84
N GLU A 138 -1.71 23.92 -23.81
CA GLU A 138 -3.15 24.13 -24.02
C GLU A 138 -3.73 25.05 -22.93
N ILE A 139 -3.39 24.79 -21.67
CA ILE A 139 -3.79 25.66 -20.55
C ILE A 139 -3.17 27.04 -20.70
N TYR A 140 -1.88 27.15 -21.04
CA TYR A 140 -1.24 28.44 -21.30
C TYR A 140 -1.98 29.23 -22.39
N HIS A 141 -2.32 28.58 -23.51
CA HIS A 141 -3.05 29.22 -24.60
C HIS A 141 -4.46 29.68 -24.19
N ALA A 142 -5.19 28.91 -23.38
CA ALA A 142 -6.47 29.36 -22.84
C ALA A 142 -6.33 30.66 -22.01
N PHE A 143 -5.21 30.82 -21.28
CA PHE A 143 -4.90 32.07 -20.58
C PHE A 143 -4.50 33.21 -21.52
N THR A 144 -3.73 32.94 -22.58
CA THR A 144 -3.38 33.98 -23.56
C THR A 144 -4.59 34.48 -24.31
N ASP A 145 -5.48 33.59 -24.74
CA ASP A 145 -6.68 33.94 -25.49
C ASP A 145 -7.63 34.78 -24.63
N GLY A 146 -7.87 34.36 -23.38
CA GLY A 146 -8.68 35.13 -22.43
C GLY A 146 -8.13 36.53 -22.17
N PHE A 147 -6.81 36.67 -22.11
CA PHE A 147 -6.14 37.95 -21.89
C PHE A 147 -6.14 38.85 -23.13
N GLU A 148 -5.88 38.30 -24.32
CA GLU A 148 -5.80 39.06 -25.57
C GLU A 148 -7.16 39.48 -26.10
N GLU A 149 -8.18 38.61 -26.00
CA GLU A 149 -9.51 38.92 -26.52
C GLU A 149 -10.28 39.90 -25.62
N ASN A 150 -10.19 39.70 -24.30
CA ASN A 150 -11.09 40.35 -23.34
C ASN A 150 -10.37 41.05 -22.18
N GLY A 151 -9.03 41.06 -22.14
CA GLY A 151 -8.26 41.59 -21.01
C GLY A 151 -8.48 40.82 -19.71
N GLY A 152 -8.98 39.58 -19.79
CA GLY A 152 -9.51 38.81 -18.68
C GLY A 152 -8.77 37.50 -18.42
N LEU A 153 -9.44 36.62 -17.67
CA LEU A 153 -9.01 35.25 -17.39
C LEU A 153 -9.89 34.28 -18.20
N PRO A 154 -9.40 33.07 -18.51
CA PRO A 154 -10.25 32.02 -19.03
C PRO A 154 -11.33 31.67 -18.01
N GLU A 155 -12.46 31.18 -18.49
CA GLU A 155 -13.49 30.62 -17.61
C GLU A 155 -12.92 29.40 -16.87
N GLU A 156 -13.21 29.28 -15.57
CA GLU A 156 -12.78 28.12 -14.76
C GLU A 156 -13.21 26.80 -15.42
N LYS A 157 -14.42 26.79 -16.00
CA LYS A 157 -14.96 25.64 -16.72
C LYS A 157 -14.07 25.22 -17.89
N THR A 158 -13.51 26.17 -18.65
CA THR A 158 -12.62 25.86 -19.77
C THR A 158 -11.38 25.12 -19.29
N ILE A 159 -10.74 25.59 -18.22
CA ILE A 159 -9.55 24.92 -17.66
C ILE A 159 -9.91 23.55 -17.09
N ARG A 160 -11.06 23.44 -16.41
CA ARG A 160 -11.57 22.18 -15.90
C ARG A 160 -11.84 21.17 -17.02
N ASP A 161 -12.43 21.61 -18.13
CA ASP A 161 -12.74 20.77 -19.28
C ASP A 161 -11.45 20.28 -19.96
N ILE A 162 -10.43 21.14 -20.14
CA ILE A 162 -9.11 20.75 -20.66
C ILE A 162 -8.50 19.62 -19.81
N LEU A 163 -8.46 19.78 -18.49
CA LEU A 163 -7.91 18.78 -17.58
C LEU A 163 -8.74 17.48 -17.56
N TYR A 164 -10.07 17.58 -17.65
CA TYR A 164 -10.96 16.42 -17.78
C TYR A 164 -10.66 15.63 -19.05
N TRP A 165 -10.55 16.32 -20.19
CA TRP A 165 -10.32 15.69 -21.48
C TRP A 165 -8.91 15.12 -21.60
N TYR A 166 -7.89 15.76 -21.03
CA TYR A 166 -6.58 15.13 -20.87
C TYR A 166 -6.68 13.77 -20.20
N CYS A 167 -7.33 13.69 -19.03
CA CYS A 167 -7.50 12.42 -18.34
C CYS A 167 -8.31 11.43 -19.19
N SER A 168 -9.43 11.87 -19.76
CA SER A 168 -10.36 11.01 -20.51
C SER A 168 -9.78 10.51 -21.83
N ASP A 169 -9.24 11.39 -22.66
CA ASP A 169 -8.80 11.09 -24.02
C ASP A 169 -7.63 10.12 -23.99
N TYR A 170 -6.62 10.39 -23.15
CA TYR A 170 -5.44 9.55 -22.97
C TYR A 170 -5.65 8.34 -22.03
N THR A 171 -6.86 8.14 -21.50
CA THR A 171 -7.16 7.01 -20.60
C THR A 171 -6.79 5.66 -21.23
N ALA A 172 -7.04 5.48 -22.53
CA ALA A 172 -6.85 4.19 -23.17
C ALA A 172 -5.36 3.80 -23.20
N GLU A 173 -4.51 4.73 -23.63
CA GLU A 173 -3.07 4.61 -23.73
C GLU A 173 -2.47 4.44 -22.33
N MET A 174 -2.77 5.34 -21.39
CA MET A 174 -2.23 5.32 -20.03
C MET A 174 -2.63 4.06 -19.25
N VAL A 175 -3.85 3.53 -19.43
CA VAL A 175 -4.28 2.29 -18.78
C VAL A 175 -3.65 1.07 -19.45
N THR A 176 -3.48 1.09 -20.77
CA THR A 176 -2.85 -0.01 -21.51
C THR A 176 -1.39 -0.15 -21.14
N GLU A 177 -0.63 0.94 -21.19
CA GLU A 177 0.77 0.96 -20.78
C GLU A 177 0.92 0.51 -19.32
N ARG A 178 0.09 1.05 -18.42
CA ARG A 178 0.13 0.64 -17.01
C ARG A 178 -0.15 -0.84 -16.81
N THR A 179 -1.07 -1.41 -17.59
CA THR A 179 -1.36 -2.84 -17.54
C THR A 179 -0.18 -3.66 -18.05
N ALA A 180 0.49 -3.22 -19.12
CA ALA A 180 1.70 -3.84 -19.65
C ALA A 180 2.83 -3.83 -18.61
N GLU A 181 3.11 -2.68 -17.98
CA GLU A 181 4.16 -2.55 -16.94
C GLU A 181 4.01 -3.55 -15.80
N MET A 182 2.77 -3.89 -15.42
CA MET A 182 2.49 -4.82 -14.33
C MET A 182 2.60 -6.31 -14.71
N LEU A 183 2.76 -6.60 -16.01
CA LEU A 183 2.63 -7.96 -16.56
C LEU A 183 3.83 -8.38 -17.41
N ASP A 184 4.45 -7.46 -18.13
CA ASP A 184 5.47 -7.73 -19.14
C ASP A 184 6.89 -7.61 -18.54
N PRO A 185 7.65 -8.71 -18.42
CA PRO A 185 9.02 -8.67 -17.91
C PRO A 185 10.01 -7.99 -18.85
N GLU A 186 9.65 -7.74 -20.11
CA GLU A 186 10.50 -7.02 -21.06
C GLU A 186 10.51 -5.50 -20.77
N LEU A 187 9.48 -4.97 -20.11
CA LEU A 187 9.46 -3.61 -19.58
C LEU A 187 10.29 -3.54 -18.30
N SER A 188 11.60 -3.42 -18.47
CA SER A 188 12.60 -3.87 -17.49
C SER A 188 13.46 -2.77 -16.86
N PHE A 189 13.07 -1.49 -16.97
CA PHE A 189 13.87 -0.34 -16.49
C PHE A 189 14.53 -0.55 -15.11
N ALA A 190 13.75 -0.87 -14.08
CA ALA A 190 14.29 -1.10 -12.73
C ALA A 190 15.09 -2.40 -12.64
N ARG A 191 14.62 -3.47 -13.28
CA ARG A 191 15.32 -4.76 -13.32
C ARG A 191 16.72 -4.61 -13.93
N ASP A 192 16.84 -3.84 -15.00
CA ASP A 192 18.12 -3.61 -15.68
C ASP A 192 19.11 -2.86 -14.81
N ILE A 193 18.67 -1.82 -14.08
CA ILE A 193 19.52 -1.14 -13.08
C ILE A 193 19.99 -2.15 -12.03
N ILE A 194 19.06 -2.89 -11.44
CA ILE A 194 19.36 -3.86 -10.35
C ILE A 194 20.31 -4.96 -10.81
N MET A 195 20.19 -5.43 -12.05
CA MET A 195 20.98 -6.57 -12.54
C MET A 195 22.33 -6.14 -13.15
N ASN A 196 22.43 -4.94 -13.72
CA ASN A 196 23.59 -4.54 -14.51
C ASN A 196 24.52 -3.52 -13.82
N GLU A 197 24.05 -2.75 -12.85
CA GLU A 197 24.88 -1.76 -12.13
C GLU A 197 25.75 -2.41 -11.03
N ASP A 198 26.81 -1.72 -10.57
CA ASP A 198 27.52 -2.10 -9.35
C ASP A 198 26.80 -1.55 -8.11
N LEU A 199 26.14 -2.42 -7.34
CA LEU A 199 25.39 -2.00 -6.15
C LEU A 199 26.28 -1.61 -4.96
N ASN A 200 27.60 -1.87 -5.02
CA ASN A 200 28.52 -1.31 -4.04
C ASN A 200 28.72 0.19 -4.23
N ASP A 201 28.45 0.69 -5.44
CA ASP A 201 28.51 2.10 -5.79
C ASP A 201 27.12 2.74 -5.71
N LEU A 202 26.85 3.41 -4.59
CA LEU A 202 25.55 4.03 -4.29
C LEU A 202 25.07 5.07 -5.31
N ARG A 203 25.91 5.47 -6.29
CA ARG A 203 25.47 6.28 -7.44
C ARG A 203 24.29 5.61 -8.19
N TYR A 204 24.16 4.28 -8.15
CA TYR A 204 23.06 3.56 -8.80
C TYR A 204 21.67 4.02 -8.30
N LEU A 205 21.54 4.41 -7.02
CA LEU A 205 20.25 4.82 -6.43
C LEU A 205 19.63 6.01 -7.18
N TYR A 206 20.47 6.90 -7.69
CA TYR A 206 20.04 8.08 -8.44
C TYR A 206 19.65 7.77 -9.89
N ARG A 207 19.88 6.54 -10.38
CA ARG A 207 19.51 6.13 -11.75
C ARG A 207 18.02 5.83 -11.88
N PHE A 208 17.35 5.53 -10.77
CA PHE A 208 15.91 5.29 -10.76
C PHE A 208 15.08 6.55 -10.95
N GLY A 209 15.64 7.76 -10.83
CA GLY A 209 14.84 8.99 -10.89
C GLY A 209 13.80 9.11 -9.77
N GLU A 210 14.02 8.42 -8.65
CA GLU A 210 13.25 8.55 -7.41
C GLU A 210 13.94 9.55 -6.47
N TYR A 211 13.19 10.08 -5.49
CA TYR A 211 13.80 10.88 -4.43
C TYR A 211 14.55 9.99 -3.45
N VAL A 212 15.80 10.35 -3.14
CA VAL A 212 16.72 9.55 -2.33
C VAL A 212 17.11 10.35 -1.10
N THR A 213 16.83 9.80 0.09
CA THR A 213 17.17 10.39 1.37
C THR A 213 18.34 9.64 2.04
N GLU A 214 18.57 9.91 3.33
CA GLU A 214 19.48 9.11 4.15
C GLU A 214 18.95 7.68 4.38
N ASN A 215 17.63 7.44 4.36
CA ASN A 215 17.07 6.11 4.60
C ASN A 215 17.51 5.12 3.52
N GLU A 216 17.30 5.46 2.24
CA GLU A 216 17.64 4.58 1.11
C GLU A 216 19.16 4.34 1.06
N ARG A 217 19.96 5.41 1.23
CA ARG A 217 21.43 5.34 1.21
C ARG A 217 22.00 4.49 2.34
N LYS A 218 21.62 4.74 3.59
CA LYS A 218 22.13 3.98 4.74
C LYS A 218 21.62 2.54 4.76
N THR A 219 20.45 2.28 4.19
CA THR A 219 19.96 0.91 3.99
C THR A 219 20.87 0.18 2.99
N ALA A 220 21.12 0.77 1.82
CA ALA A 220 22.03 0.18 0.83
C ALA A 220 23.46 0.00 1.39
N GLU A 221 24.01 0.99 2.10
CA GLU A 221 25.30 0.90 2.78
C GLU A 221 25.36 -0.26 3.78
N TYR A 222 24.32 -0.41 4.60
CA TYR A 222 24.26 -1.50 5.56
C TYR A 222 24.16 -2.85 4.86
N LEU A 223 23.28 -2.99 3.87
CA LEU A 223 23.19 -4.21 3.10
C LEU A 223 24.50 -4.55 2.40
N ASN A 224 25.25 -3.57 1.87
CA ASN A 224 26.57 -3.77 1.28
C ASN A 224 27.63 -4.22 2.31
N SER A 225 27.43 -3.91 3.60
CA SER A 225 28.31 -4.38 4.67
C SER A 225 28.08 -5.84 5.07
N LEU A 226 26.95 -6.43 4.68
CA LEU A 226 26.63 -7.83 5.01
C LEU A 226 27.40 -8.81 4.10
N PRO A 227 27.76 -10.00 4.62
CA PRO A 227 28.24 -11.12 3.81
C PRO A 227 27.23 -11.52 2.72
N GLU A 228 27.73 -12.04 1.59
CA GLU A 228 26.87 -12.45 0.46
C GLU A 228 25.89 -13.56 0.85
N ASP A 229 26.33 -14.53 1.65
CA ASP A 229 25.49 -15.64 2.13
C ASP A 229 24.35 -15.16 3.05
N GLU A 230 24.58 -14.10 3.82
CA GLU A 230 23.55 -13.47 4.64
C GLU A 230 22.49 -12.78 3.76
N VAL A 231 22.91 -12.01 2.75
CA VAL A 231 21.97 -11.35 1.82
C VAL A 231 21.19 -12.36 0.99
N GLU A 232 21.84 -13.42 0.50
CA GLU A 232 21.18 -14.53 -0.19
C GLU A 232 20.16 -15.22 0.71
N SER A 233 20.48 -15.43 2.00
CA SER A 233 19.55 -16.01 2.96
C SER A 233 18.34 -15.12 3.21
N ILE A 234 18.53 -13.80 3.34
CA ILE A 234 17.46 -12.82 3.52
C ILE A 234 16.50 -12.84 2.32
N ALA A 235 17.04 -12.83 1.09
CA ALA A 235 16.25 -12.97 -0.12
C ALA A 235 15.50 -14.31 -0.17
N LYS A 236 16.18 -15.39 0.24
CA LYS A 236 15.62 -16.74 0.20
C LYS A 236 14.41 -16.91 1.10
N THR A 237 14.41 -16.30 2.30
CA THR A 237 13.24 -16.29 3.19
C THR A 237 11.99 -15.78 2.46
N TRP A 238 12.15 -14.70 1.70
CA TRP A 238 11.08 -14.07 0.95
C TRP A 238 10.64 -14.88 -0.28
N THR A 239 11.58 -15.37 -1.10
CA THR A 239 11.24 -16.12 -2.31
C THR A 239 10.71 -17.53 -2.01
N GLU A 240 11.26 -18.19 -0.98
CA GLU A 240 10.74 -19.50 -0.55
C GLU A 240 9.38 -19.35 0.13
N GLY A 241 9.15 -18.29 0.90
CA GLY A 241 7.81 -17.94 1.38
C GLY A 241 6.81 -17.92 0.22
N TYR A 242 7.12 -17.19 -0.85
CA TYR A 242 6.33 -17.18 -2.08
C TYR A 242 6.07 -18.57 -2.66
N ARG A 243 7.11 -19.39 -2.82
CA ARG A 243 6.95 -20.76 -3.35
C ARG A 243 6.09 -21.64 -2.43
N ILE A 244 6.30 -21.56 -1.12
CA ILE A 244 5.58 -22.33 -0.10
C ILE A 244 4.11 -21.91 -0.07
N GLY A 245 3.79 -20.62 -0.19
CA GLY A 245 2.41 -20.13 -0.28
C GLY A 245 1.62 -20.74 -1.44
N PHE A 246 2.27 -21.00 -2.58
CA PHE A 246 1.63 -21.77 -3.66
C PHE A 246 1.44 -23.25 -3.30
N GLU A 247 2.44 -23.86 -2.68
CA GLU A 247 2.42 -25.29 -2.32
C GLU A 247 1.33 -25.60 -1.29
N VAL A 248 1.26 -24.81 -0.21
CA VAL A 248 0.30 -24.98 0.89
C VAL A 248 -1.12 -24.74 0.42
N ALA A 249 -1.36 -23.68 -0.37
CA ALA A 249 -2.68 -23.38 -0.92
C ALA A 249 -3.09 -24.31 -2.08
N GLY A 250 -2.25 -25.28 -2.46
CA GLY A 250 -2.52 -26.19 -3.58
C GLY A 250 -2.59 -25.47 -4.94
N LYS A 251 -1.99 -24.29 -5.06
CA LYS A 251 -2.02 -23.45 -6.26
C LYS A 251 -0.95 -23.88 -7.26
N PRO A 252 -1.26 -23.96 -8.57
CA PRO A 252 -0.36 -24.51 -9.57
C PRO A 252 0.73 -23.51 -9.99
N LEU A 253 1.80 -23.36 -9.19
CA LEU A 253 2.93 -22.46 -9.50
C LEU A 253 3.55 -22.72 -10.88
N HIS A 254 3.62 -23.98 -11.30
CA HIS A 254 4.17 -24.39 -12.60
C HIS A 254 3.44 -23.79 -13.82
N LYS A 255 2.19 -23.33 -13.65
CA LYS A 255 1.44 -22.61 -14.70
C LYS A 255 1.87 -21.14 -14.83
N LYS A 256 2.54 -20.60 -13.82
CA LYS A 256 2.92 -19.19 -13.77
C LYS A 256 4.28 -18.97 -14.42
N LYS A 257 4.48 -17.75 -14.92
CA LYS A 257 5.66 -17.32 -15.69
C LYS A 257 6.26 -16.03 -15.20
N THR A 258 5.49 -15.19 -14.51
CA THR A 258 5.96 -13.90 -14.01
C THR A 258 5.59 -13.71 -12.55
N VAL A 259 6.46 -13.02 -11.80
CA VAL A 259 6.22 -12.54 -10.44
C VAL A 259 6.44 -11.04 -10.40
N ASN A 260 5.55 -10.31 -9.71
CA ASN A 260 5.74 -8.88 -9.48
C ASN A 260 6.62 -8.67 -8.26
N ILE A 261 7.75 -7.98 -8.39
CA ILE A 261 8.53 -7.54 -7.22
C ILE A 261 8.17 -6.08 -6.91
N ARG A 262 7.69 -5.84 -5.70
CA ARG A 262 7.36 -4.50 -5.18
C ARG A 262 8.22 -4.24 -3.95
N TYR A 263 8.94 -3.12 -3.93
CA TYR A 263 9.91 -2.84 -2.87
C TYR A 263 10.25 -1.33 -2.81
N ARG A 264 10.92 -0.88 -1.75
CA ARG A 264 11.47 0.48 -1.68
C ARG A 264 12.97 0.55 -1.96
N LEU A 265 13.43 1.66 -2.50
CA LEU A 265 14.86 1.86 -2.81
C LEU A 265 15.75 1.61 -1.58
N GLY A 266 16.97 1.15 -1.83
CA GLY A 266 17.96 0.81 -0.82
C GLY A 266 18.06 -0.70 -0.53
N PHE A 267 17.10 -1.50 -1.00
CA PHE A 267 17.05 -2.96 -0.84
C PHE A 267 17.51 -3.73 -2.09
N GLU A 268 18.10 -3.07 -3.08
CA GLU A 268 18.40 -3.66 -4.40
C GLU A 268 19.32 -4.87 -4.33
N ARG A 269 20.22 -4.93 -3.34
CA ARG A 269 21.11 -6.10 -3.17
C ARG A 269 20.32 -7.36 -2.83
N ILE A 270 19.28 -7.25 -2.00
CA ILE A 270 18.35 -8.36 -1.70
C ILE A 270 17.49 -8.65 -2.93
N VAL A 271 16.96 -7.62 -3.60
CA VAL A 271 16.12 -7.79 -4.80
C VAL A 271 16.88 -8.51 -5.92
N ARG A 272 18.16 -8.20 -6.15
CA ARG A 272 19.01 -8.90 -7.11
C ARG A 272 19.09 -10.40 -6.81
N CYS A 273 19.26 -10.77 -5.54
CA CYS A 273 19.25 -12.18 -5.14
C CYS A 273 17.86 -12.81 -5.36
N ALA A 274 16.79 -12.09 -5.03
CA ALA A 274 15.42 -12.55 -5.24
C ALA A 274 15.09 -12.77 -6.73
N VAL A 275 15.51 -11.88 -7.64
CA VAL A 275 15.36 -12.04 -9.10
C VAL A 275 15.98 -13.37 -9.56
N LYS A 276 17.25 -13.63 -9.18
CA LYS A 276 17.93 -14.89 -9.53
C LYS A 276 17.23 -16.13 -8.97
N GLN A 277 16.73 -16.02 -7.73
CA GLN A 277 16.01 -17.12 -7.07
C GLN A 277 14.66 -17.40 -7.74
N PHE A 278 13.91 -16.36 -8.13
CA PHE A 278 12.67 -16.52 -8.91
C PHE A 278 12.92 -17.07 -10.32
N GLU A 279 13.99 -16.64 -10.99
CA GLU A 279 14.41 -17.22 -12.27
C GLU A 279 14.68 -18.72 -12.14
N ALA A 280 15.33 -19.15 -11.05
CA ALA A 280 15.54 -20.56 -10.74
C ALA A 280 14.22 -21.34 -10.48
N MET A 281 13.15 -20.64 -10.07
CA MET A 281 11.79 -21.18 -9.95
C MET A 281 11.01 -21.17 -11.28
N GLY A 282 11.60 -20.63 -12.36
CA GLY A 282 10.97 -20.50 -13.67
C GLY A 282 10.05 -19.29 -13.81
N LEU A 283 10.26 -18.25 -12.99
CA LEU A 283 9.49 -17.00 -13.01
C LEU A 283 10.39 -15.84 -13.42
N ALA A 284 9.97 -15.10 -14.44
CA ALA A 284 10.56 -13.80 -14.76
C ALA A 284 10.06 -12.73 -13.78
N SER A 285 10.94 -11.87 -13.30
CA SER A 285 10.57 -10.79 -12.39
C SER A 285 10.13 -9.54 -13.17
N VAL A 286 8.95 -9.02 -12.83
CA VAL A 286 8.42 -7.75 -13.31
C VAL A 286 8.56 -6.73 -12.18
N ILE A 287 9.29 -5.63 -12.42
CA ILE A 287 9.62 -4.61 -11.42
C ILE A 287 9.21 -3.24 -11.97
N TYR A 288 8.00 -2.81 -11.61
CA TYR A 288 7.36 -1.62 -12.17
C TYR A 288 7.17 -0.53 -11.11
N ARG A 289 7.21 0.74 -11.53
CA ARG A 289 7.13 1.90 -10.61
C ARG A 289 5.73 2.08 -10.03
N SER A 290 5.61 2.77 -8.89
CA SER A 290 4.34 3.40 -8.51
C SER A 290 3.78 4.32 -9.61
N ALA A 291 2.46 4.39 -9.74
CA ALA A 291 1.79 5.15 -10.80
C ALA A 291 2.07 6.66 -10.73
N VAL A 292 2.30 7.29 -11.89
CA VAL A 292 2.63 8.71 -12.01
C VAL A 292 1.43 9.55 -12.45
N HIS A 293 0.72 9.16 -13.51
CA HIS A 293 -0.48 9.85 -14.00
C HIS A 293 -1.65 9.73 -13.03
N ALA A 294 -2.39 10.82 -12.80
CA ALA A 294 -3.57 10.83 -11.95
C ALA A 294 -4.61 9.76 -12.32
N VAL A 295 -4.76 9.45 -13.62
CA VAL A 295 -5.65 8.38 -14.10
C VAL A 295 -5.34 7.03 -13.47
N ASN A 296 -4.08 6.72 -13.17
CA ASN A 296 -3.66 5.43 -12.62
C ASN A 296 -3.40 5.44 -11.12
N LYS A 297 -3.43 6.60 -10.47
CA LYS A 297 -3.26 6.73 -9.01
C LYS A 297 -4.47 6.20 -8.25
N ARG A 298 -4.22 5.68 -7.05
CA ARG A 298 -5.25 5.29 -6.07
C ARG A 298 -5.03 6.12 -4.81
N GLN A 299 -5.54 7.34 -4.82
CA GLN A 299 -5.29 8.32 -3.76
C GLN A 299 -3.78 8.42 -3.50
N SER A 300 -3.34 8.41 -2.24
CA SER A 300 -1.92 8.45 -1.83
C SER A 300 -1.20 7.10 -1.88
N ILE A 301 -1.87 6.00 -2.25
CA ILE A 301 -1.29 4.65 -2.20
C ILE A 301 -0.29 4.45 -3.36
N ARG A 302 0.95 4.08 -3.02
CA ARG A 302 2.00 3.73 -3.99
C ARG A 302 2.14 2.21 -4.12
N VAL A 303 1.97 1.69 -5.34
CA VAL A 303 2.09 0.26 -5.64
C VAL A 303 3.10 0.02 -6.75
N GLY A 304 4.15 -0.75 -6.46
CA GLY A 304 5.29 -0.97 -7.36
C GLY A 304 6.59 -0.79 -6.58
N TYR A 305 7.65 -0.35 -7.26
CA TYR A 305 8.81 0.24 -6.60
C TYR A 305 8.71 1.77 -6.53
N TYR A 306 9.32 2.36 -5.50
CA TYR A 306 9.46 3.80 -5.33
C TYR A 306 10.54 4.12 -4.29
N GLY A 307 11.02 5.37 -4.24
CA GLY A 307 12.02 5.82 -3.26
C GLY A 307 11.38 6.44 -2.03
N ALA A 308 12.04 7.46 -1.47
CA ALA A 308 11.44 8.23 -0.39
C ALA A 308 10.26 9.06 -0.90
N VAL A 309 9.22 9.21 -0.07
CA VAL A 309 8.16 10.18 -0.32
C VAL A 309 8.71 11.58 -0.01
N PRO A 310 8.86 12.48 -1.00
CA PRO A 310 9.51 13.78 -0.77
C PRO A 310 8.78 14.64 0.24
N ASN A 311 7.45 14.57 0.24
CA ASN A 311 6.59 15.28 1.17
C ASN A 311 5.22 14.56 1.29
N PRO A 312 4.97 13.85 2.41
CA PRO A 312 3.67 13.20 2.65
C PRO A 312 2.47 14.17 2.66
N GLN A 313 2.67 15.44 3.03
CA GLN A 313 1.59 16.45 3.00
C GLN A 313 1.17 16.79 1.56
N PHE A 314 2.10 16.79 0.61
CA PHE A 314 1.78 16.98 -0.80
C PHE A 314 0.91 15.82 -1.33
N GLU A 315 1.27 14.58 -1.02
CA GLU A 315 0.45 13.40 -1.38
C GLU A 315 -0.93 13.46 -0.72
N TYR A 316 -1.00 13.89 0.55
CA TYR A 316 -2.26 14.03 1.27
C TYR A 316 -3.16 15.11 0.65
N ASP A 317 -2.62 16.29 0.34
CA ASP A 317 -3.38 17.40 -0.25
C ASP A 317 -3.95 17.04 -1.63
N HIS A 318 -3.26 16.16 -2.37
CA HIS A 318 -3.63 15.73 -3.73
C HIS A 318 -4.31 14.35 -3.81
N ARG A 319 -4.57 13.70 -2.67
CA ARG A 319 -5.17 12.35 -2.63
C ARG A 319 -6.55 12.25 -3.30
N ASN A 320 -7.24 13.37 -3.44
CA ASN A 320 -8.61 13.46 -3.97
C ASN A 320 -8.68 14.11 -5.35
N ASP A 321 -7.55 14.30 -6.04
CA ASP A 321 -7.47 14.92 -7.36
C ASP A 321 -8.35 14.21 -8.41
N ALA A 322 -8.65 12.92 -8.23
CA ALA A 322 -9.60 12.18 -9.05
C ALA A 322 -11.00 12.83 -9.09
N ALA A 323 -11.38 13.64 -8.09
CA ALA A 323 -12.64 14.39 -8.08
C ALA A 323 -12.79 15.35 -9.27
N LEU A 324 -11.71 15.69 -9.96
CA LEU A 324 -11.73 16.52 -11.15
C LEU A 324 -12.38 15.82 -12.36
N PHE A 325 -12.18 14.52 -12.51
CA PHE A 325 -12.50 13.78 -13.74
C PHE A 325 -13.35 12.52 -13.52
N LEU A 326 -13.51 12.07 -12.28
CA LEU A 326 -14.20 10.83 -11.99
C LEU A 326 -15.72 11.01 -12.02
N ASP A 327 -16.32 10.70 -13.16
CA ASP A 327 -17.77 10.58 -13.36
C ASP A 327 -18.16 9.24 -13.99
N GLU A 328 -19.46 9.02 -14.18
CA GLU A 328 -19.99 7.78 -14.78
C GLU A 328 -19.40 7.49 -16.17
N LYS A 329 -19.17 8.52 -17.00
CA LYS A 329 -18.68 8.38 -18.38
C LYS A 329 -17.21 7.98 -18.36
N PHE A 330 -16.41 8.68 -17.56
CA PHE A 330 -14.99 8.39 -17.38
C PHE A 330 -14.78 6.98 -16.81
N VAL A 331 -15.52 6.60 -15.76
CA VAL A 331 -15.42 5.23 -15.20
C VAL A 331 -15.75 4.18 -16.26
N THR A 332 -16.80 4.39 -17.06
CA THR A 332 -17.16 3.46 -18.14
C THR A 332 -16.04 3.35 -19.18
N ARG A 333 -15.45 4.48 -19.60
CA ARG A 333 -14.32 4.53 -20.54
C ARG A 333 -13.10 3.81 -19.99
N LYS A 334 -12.73 4.10 -18.73
CA LYS A 334 -11.58 3.49 -18.05
C LYS A 334 -11.74 1.98 -17.87
N LEU A 335 -12.94 1.50 -17.53
CA LEU A 335 -13.23 0.06 -17.46
C LEU A 335 -13.15 -0.61 -18.83
N GLN A 336 -13.56 0.08 -19.91
CA GLN A 336 -13.40 -0.44 -21.26
C GLN A 336 -11.93 -0.49 -21.68
N ALA A 337 -11.15 0.56 -21.40
CA ALA A 337 -9.70 0.58 -21.62
C ALA A 337 -9.01 -0.57 -20.87
N LEU A 338 -9.34 -0.78 -19.60
CA LEU A 338 -8.80 -1.87 -18.79
C LEU A 338 -9.11 -3.25 -19.39
N ARG A 339 -10.34 -3.47 -19.89
CA ARG A 339 -10.71 -4.72 -20.55
C ARG A 339 -9.91 -4.95 -21.83
N ASN A 340 -9.72 -3.90 -22.63
CA ASN A 340 -8.97 -3.98 -23.87
C ASN A 340 -7.49 -4.29 -23.59
N ALA A 341 -6.88 -3.59 -22.62
CA ALA A 341 -5.50 -3.80 -22.20
C ALA A 341 -5.26 -5.25 -21.71
N TYR A 342 -6.16 -5.79 -20.90
CA TYR A 342 -6.06 -7.20 -20.48
C TYR A 342 -6.30 -8.20 -21.62
N GLU A 343 -7.12 -7.87 -22.61
CA GLU A 343 -7.28 -8.73 -23.78
C GLU A 343 -6.03 -8.72 -24.67
N GLU A 344 -5.35 -7.57 -24.79
CA GLU A 344 -4.06 -7.44 -25.47
C GLU A 344 -2.95 -8.24 -24.76
N HIS A 345 -2.87 -8.14 -23.42
CA HIS A 345 -1.86 -8.83 -22.60
C HIS A 345 -2.37 -10.14 -21.97
N LYS A 346 -3.37 -10.78 -22.57
CA LYS A 346 -4.12 -11.90 -21.98
C LYS A 346 -3.24 -13.06 -21.53
N TYR A 347 -2.23 -13.42 -22.34
CA TYR A 347 -1.31 -14.49 -22.00
C TYR A 347 -0.45 -14.16 -20.77
N LEU A 348 0.10 -12.94 -20.71
CA LEU A 348 0.89 -12.47 -19.58
C LEU A 348 0.04 -12.41 -18.31
N ALA A 349 -1.18 -11.85 -18.41
CA ALA A 349 -2.12 -11.79 -17.30
C ALA A 349 -2.49 -13.19 -16.76
N ASN A 350 -2.78 -14.15 -17.65
CA ASN A 350 -3.15 -15.51 -17.26
C ASN A 350 -2.04 -16.28 -16.54
N THR A 351 -0.79 -16.04 -16.98
CA THR A 351 0.41 -16.67 -16.42
C THR A 351 1.06 -15.86 -15.30
N HIS A 352 0.43 -14.76 -14.87
CA HIS A 352 0.91 -13.95 -13.77
C HIS A 352 0.70 -14.63 -12.41
N GLY A 353 1.78 -14.76 -11.62
CA GLY A 353 1.76 -15.43 -10.32
C GLY A 353 1.27 -14.54 -9.17
N GLY A 354 1.26 -13.22 -9.33
CA GLY A 354 0.97 -12.27 -8.27
C GLY A 354 2.23 -11.65 -7.66
N PRO A 355 2.08 -10.78 -6.66
CA PRO A 355 3.19 -9.98 -6.14
C PRO A 355 3.96 -10.66 -5.00
N ALA A 356 5.28 -10.52 -5.04
CA ALA A 356 6.18 -10.60 -3.90
C ALA A 356 6.49 -9.16 -3.45
N VAL A 357 6.06 -8.80 -2.25
CA VAL A 357 6.13 -7.45 -1.68
C VAL A 357 7.18 -7.44 -0.57
N MET A 358 8.11 -6.50 -0.65
CA MET A 358 9.01 -6.14 0.43
C MET A 358 8.64 -4.75 0.91
N ASP A 359 7.97 -4.70 2.03
CA ASP A 359 7.60 -3.47 2.71
C ASP A 359 8.65 -3.09 3.76
N VAL A 360 8.36 -2.01 4.45
CA VAL A 360 9.29 -1.28 5.29
C VAL A 360 8.61 -0.74 6.53
N PHE A 361 9.39 -0.42 7.56
CA PHE A 361 8.85 0.24 8.74
C PHE A 361 9.91 1.02 9.50
N GLY A 362 9.52 1.73 10.56
CA GLY A 362 10.44 2.53 11.37
C GLY A 362 10.49 4.02 11.02
N GLU A 363 9.77 4.44 9.98
CA GLU A 363 9.62 5.86 9.64
C GLU A 363 8.83 6.60 10.72
N THR A 364 9.03 7.92 10.80
CA THR A 364 8.21 8.76 11.67
C THR A 364 6.79 8.78 11.11
N PRO A 365 5.76 8.43 11.90
CA PRO A 365 4.38 8.54 11.46
C PRO A 365 4.07 9.94 10.96
N PHE A 366 3.39 10.03 9.81
CA PHE A 366 2.95 11.30 9.28
C PHE A 366 1.66 11.74 9.98
N VAL A 367 1.56 13.02 10.33
CA VAL A 367 0.32 13.60 10.87
C VAL A 367 -0.17 14.63 9.86
N PRO A 368 -1.23 14.33 9.09
CA PRO A 368 -1.70 15.22 8.05
C PRO A 368 -2.34 16.49 8.61
N GLN A 369 -2.08 17.61 7.93
CA GLN A 369 -2.79 18.86 8.17
C GLN A 369 -3.92 18.99 7.15
N ALA A 370 -5.14 19.29 7.61
CA ALA A 370 -6.27 19.51 6.72
C ALA A 370 -6.06 20.77 5.87
N ASN A 371 -6.13 20.61 4.55
CA ASN A 371 -6.06 21.72 3.60
C ASN A 371 -7.49 22.05 3.11
N PRO A 372 -8.02 23.27 3.39
CA PRO A 372 -9.39 23.62 3.03
C PRO A 372 -9.61 23.79 1.53
N ASP A 373 -8.54 24.08 0.78
CA ASP A 373 -8.52 24.36 -0.67
C ASP A 373 -8.14 23.12 -1.50
N ALA A 374 -7.78 22.00 -0.85
CA ALA A 374 -7.59 20.72 -1.52
C ALA A 374 -8.90 20.17 -2.10
N MET A 375 -8.81 19.42 -3.21
CA MET A 375 -9.97 18.80 -3.84
C MET A 375 -10.67 17.84 -2.88
N LYS A 376 -12.01 17.77 -2.98
CA LYS A 376 -12.85 16.91 -2.14
C LYS A 376 -13.74 16.05 -3.02
N MET A 377 -13.82 14.76 -2.69
CA MET A 377 -14.76 13.88 -3.37
C MET A 377 -16.18 14.17 -2.88
N SER A 378 -17.09 14.44 -3.83
CA SER A 378 -18.53 14.47 -3.52
C SER A 378 -19.05 13.04 -3.30
N PRO A 379 -20.22 12.86 -2.67
CA PRO A 379 -20.85 11.54 -2.52
C PRO A 379 -21.02 10.80 -3.87
N GLU A 380 -21.31 11.55 -4.95
CA GLU A 380 -21.43 11.00 -6.30
C GLU A 380 -20.08 10.49 -6.82
N VAL A 381 -19.00 11.27 -6.64
CA VAL A 381 -17.63 10.87 -7.01
C VAL A 381 -17.18 9.63 -6.21
N GLN A 382 -17.46 9.59 -4.90
CA GLN A 382 -17.12 8.44 -4.05
C GLN A 382 -17.84 7.17 -4.53
N LYS A 383 -19.13 7.28 -4.88
CA LYS A 383 -19.89 6.17 -5.45
C LYS A 383 -19.26 5.63 -6.73
N GLU A 384 -18.81 6.53 -7.61
CA GLU A 384 -18.14 6.17 -8.87
C GLU A 384 -16.75 5.55 -8.64
N GLN A 385 -16.00 6.02 -7.64
CA GLN A 385 -14.74 5.40 -7.21
C GLN A 385 -14.93 3.97 -6.72
N VAL A 386 -15.97 3.72 -5.91
CA VAL A 386 -16.33 2.39 -5.43
C VAL A 386 -16.77 1.50 -6.59
N ARG A 387 -17.60 2.01 -7.49
CA ARG A 387 -18.04 1.29 -8.70
C ARG A 387 -16.84 0.85 -9.55
N TYR A 388 -15.93 1.79 -9.86
CA TYR A 388 -14.71 1.49 -10.59
C TYR A 388 -13.88 0.42 -9.89
N SER A 389 -13.65 0.55 -8.58
CA SER A 389 -12.82 -0.38 -7.81
C SER A 389 -13.39 -1.81 -7.87
N ASN A 390 -14.70 -1.96 -7.70
CA ASN A 390 -15.40 -3.24 -7.76
C ASN A 390 -15.33 -3.87 -9.16
N GLU A 391 -15.69 -3.13 -10.20
CA GLU A 391 -15.70 -3.64 -11.57
C GLU A 391 -14.29 -3.90 -12.12
N ALA A 392 -13.30 -3.05 -11.78
CA ALA A 392 -11.90 -3.24 -12.17
C ALA A 392 -11.29 -4.48 -11.48
N GLY A 393 -11.64 -4.73 -10.22
CA GLY A 393 -11.28 -5.96 -9.50
C GLY A 393 -11.84 -7.20 -10.19
N GLN A 394 -13.11 -7.17 -10.59
CA GLN A 394 -13.74 -8.27 -11.35
C GLN A 394 -13.10 -8.48 -12.73
N ILE A 395 -12.79 -7.40 -13.46
CA ILE A 395 -12.05 -7.49 -14.72
C ILE A 395 -10.70 -8.17 -14.47
N THR A 396 -9.91 -7.66 -13.53
CA THR A 396 -8.59 -8.21 -13.20
C THR A 396 -8.65 -9.69 -12.84
N ASN A 397 -9.61 -10.11 -11.99
CA ASN A 397 -9.75 -11.51 -11.57
C ASN A 397 -10.14 -12.47 -12.71
N ARG A 398 -10.76 -11.97 -13.80
CA ARG A 398 -11.04 -12.79 -15.00
C ARG A 398 -9.79 -13.11 -15.80
N TYR A 399 -8.81 -12.21 -15.80
CA TYR A 399 -7.58 -12.35 -16.58
C TYR A 399 -6.43 -12.92 -15.74
N ILE A 400 -6.25 -12.42 -14.52
CA ILE A 400 -5.33 -12.95 -13.51
C ILE A 400 -6.12 -13.85 -12.57
N ILE A 401 -6.10 -15.17 -12.83
CA ILE A 401 -6.95 -16.15 -12.16
C ILE A 401 -6.66 -16.18 -10.65
N GLY A 402 -7.60 -15.66 -9.86
CA GLY A 402 -7.48 -15.55 -8.40
C GLY A 402 -7.18 -16.87 -7.69
N SER A 403 -7.84 -17.96 -8.11
CA SER A 403 -7.63 -19.30 -7.55
C SER A 403 -6.29 -19.94 -7.91
N GLU A 404 -5.53 -19.36 -8.85
CA GLU A 404 -4.22 -19.86 -9.26
C GLU A 404 -3.06 -18.93 -8.89
N ARG A 405 -3.31 -17.73 -8.35
CA ARG A 405 -2.28 -16.75 -7.98
C ARG A 405 -2.07 -16.71 -6.47
N SER A 406 -0.89 -16.31 -6.04
CA SER A 406 -0.60 -16.05 -4.62
C SER A 406 0.11 -14.70 -4.47
N PHE A 407 0.34 -14.31 -3.22
CA PHE A 407 1.21 -13.19 -2.91
C PHE A 407 2.11 -13.55 -1.73
N THR A 408 3.15 -12.75 -1.54
CA THR A 408 3.93 -12.78 -0.30
C THR A 408 4.25 -11.36 0.11
N ILE A 409 4.23 -11.08 1.41
CA ILE A 409 4.69 -9.82 1.97
C ILE A 409 5.69 -10.08 3.11
N ILE A 410 6.75 -9.29 3.14
CA ILE A 410 7.79 -9.28 4.18
C ILE A 410 8.15 -7.82 4.48
N ALA A 411 8.53 -7.49 5.71
CA ALA A 411 8.92 -6.12 6.05
C ALA A 411 10.28 -6.04 6.75
N TYR A 412 10.99 -4.92 6.52
CA TYR A 412 12.28 -4.61 7.16
C TYR A 412 12.32 -3.17 7.69
N PRO A 413 13.04 -2.91 8.79
CA PRO A 413 13.16 -1.54 9.29
C PRO A 413 13.98 -0.68 8.32
N VAL A 414 13.80 0.63 8.38
CA VAL A 414 14.69 1.63 7.77
C VAL A 414 15.44 2.45 8.82
N PRO A 415 16.56 3.12 8.47
CA PRO A 415 17.43 3.84 9.40
C PRO A 415 16.74 4.85 10.33
N GLN A 416 15.64 5.46 9.89
CA GLN A 416 14.83 6.36 10.72
C GLN A 416 14.28 5.73 12.01
N ILE A 417 14.28 4.39 12.13
CA ILE A 417 13.83 3.68 13.33
C ILE A 417 14.63 4.07 14.58
N GLY A 418 15.89 4.47 14.43
CA GLY A 418 16.76 4.98 15.48
C GLY A 418 18.20 4.48 15.40
N GLU A 419 19.00 4.81 16.42
CA GLU A 419 20.42 4.48 16.47
C GLU A 419 20.70 2.96 16.44
N ASN A 420 19.76 2.14 16.96
CA ASN A 420 19.85 0.68 16.96
C ASN A 420 19.37 0.03 15.64
N PHE A 421 19.38 0.77 14.52
CA PHE A 421 18.86 0.29 13.24
C PHE A 421 19.43 -1.08 12.84
N ARG A 422 20.74 -1.28 12.98
CA ARG A 422 21.41 -2.53 12.56
C ARG A 422 20.98 -3.71 13.42
N GLU A 423 20.91 -3.51 14.73
CA GLU A 423 20.47 -4.50 15.69
C GLU A 423 19.00 -4.86 15.47
N ILE A 424 18.14 -3.86 15.27
CA ILE A 424 16.72 -4.10 14.98
C ILE A 424 16.57 -4.83 13.64
N PHE A 425 17.33 -4.46 12.61
CA PHE A 425 17.32 -5.18 11.32
C PHE A 425 17.70 -6.66 11.51
N ALA A 426 18.77 -6.94 12.26
CA ALA A 426 19.18 -8.32 12.54
C ALA A 426 18.12 -9.10 13.34
N GLU A 427 17.45 -8.47 14.31
CA GLU A 427 16.32 -9.07 15.02
C GLU A 427 15.12 -9.31 14.08
N THR A 428 14.82 -8.39 13.17
CA THR A 428 13.79 -8.58 12.14
C THR A 428 14.12 -9.75 11.22
N VAL A 429 15.38 -9.92 10.82
CA VAL A 429 15.82 -11.10 10.05
C VAL A 429 15.55 -12.39 10.84
N LYS A 430 15.80 -12.41 12.16
CA LYS A 430 15.48 -13.58 13.02
C LYS A 430 13.97 -13.83 13.10
N ILE A 431 13.18 -12.78 13.29
CA ILE A 431 11.71 -12.83 13.34
C ILE A 431 11.16 -13.40 12.03
N ASN A 432 11.64 -12.93 10.89
CA ASN A 432 11.24 -13.41 9.56
C ASN A 432 11.68 -14.86 9.28
N ASN A 433 12.70 -15.36 9.98
CA ASN A 433 13.24 -16.71 9.84
C ASN A 433 12.84 -17.68 10.97
N LEU A 434 11.84 -17.34 11.78
CA LEU A 434 11.30 -18.26 12.78
C LEU A 434 10.88 -19.58 12.11
N ASP A 435 11.12 -20.71 12.79
CA ASP A 435 10.95 -22.03 12.20
C ASP A 435 9.48 -22.30 11.85
N TYR A 436 9.21 -22.29 10.55
CA TYR A 436 7.90 -22.57 9.96
C TYR A 436 7.26 -23.85 10.51
N ARG A 437 7.99 -24.97 10.54
CA ARG A 437 7.44 -26.29 10.92
C ARG A 437 7.19 -26.39 12.41
N LYS A 438 7.99 -25.67 13.20
CA LYS A 438 7.80 -25.54 14.64
C LYS A 438 6.52 -24.78 14.95
N TYR A 439 6.37 -23.57 14.41
CA TYR A 439 5.18 -22.73 14.64
C TYR A 439 3.92 -23.39 14.10
N GLN A 440 3.97 -23.98 12.90
CA GLN A 440 2.86 -24.75 12.31
C GLN A 440 2.29 -25.79 13.30
N LYS A 441 3.15 -26.54 14.00
CA LYS A 441 2.72 -27.57 14.96
C LYS A 441 2.12 -26.98 16.24
N ILE A 442 2.73 -25.92 16.75
CA ILE A 442 2.25 -25.23 17.96
C ILE A 442 0.87 -24.62 17.66
N GLN A 443 0.75 -23.88 16.56
CA GLN A 443 -0.50 -23.28 16.09
C GLN A 443 -1.56 -24.36 15.83
N GLN A 444 -1.21 -25.49 15.22
CA GLN A 444 -2.16 -26.59 15.03
C GLN A 444 -2.69 -27.14 16.37
N THR A 445 -1.84 -27.22 17.40
CA THR A 445 -2.28 -27.65 18.75
C THR A 445 -3.31 -26.68 19.34
N ILE A 446 -3.12 -25.38 19.09
CA ILE A 446 -4.09 -24.35 19.47
C ILE A 446 -5.38 -24.53 18.66
N ILE A 447 -5.31 -24.65 17.33
CA ILE A 447 -6.46 -24.83 16.44
C ILE A 447 -7.28 -26.07 16.83
N ASP A 448 -6.64 -27.21 17.04
CA ASP A 448 -7.32 -28.45 17.42
C ASP A 448 -8.04 -28.33 18.78
N SER A 449 -7.59 -27.40 19.64
CA SER A 449 -8.25 -27.08 20.91
C SER A 449 -9.40 -26.08 20.72
N LEU A 450 -9.22 -25.08 19.85
CA LEU A 450 -10.24 -24.10 19.50
C LEU A 450 -11.43 -24.73 18.75
N ASP A 451 -11.18 -25.67 17.84
CA ASP A 451 -12.19 -26.39 17.04
C ASP A 451 -13.12 -27.28 17.89
N GLN A 452 -12.80 -27.52 19.16
CA GLN A 452 -13.69 -28.21 20.10
C GLN A 452 -14.76 -27.29 20.71
N GLY A 453 -14.59 -25.97 20.58
CA GLY A 453 -15.45 -24.96 21.19
C GLY A 453 -16.66 -24.56 20.36
N THR A 454 -17.64 -23.99 21.05
CA THR A 454 -18.73 -23.22 20.44
C THR A 454 -18.48 -21.71 20.52
N ALA A 455 -17.66 -21.27 21.48
CA ALA A 455 -17.30 -19.87 21.66
C ALA A 455 -15.95 -19.72 22.36
N LEU A 456 -15.35 -18.54 22.26
CA LEU A 456 -14.20 -18.12 23.05
C LEU A 456 -14.65 -17.09 24.10
N HIS A 457 -14.09 -17.17 25.29
CA HIS A 457 -14.20 -16.13 26.32
C HIS A 457 -12.84 -15.48 26.53
N ILE A 458 -12.80 -14.16 26.36
CA ILE A 458 -11.61 -13.34 26.47
C ILE A 458 -11.83 -12.32 27.58
N ALA A 459 -10.92 -12.28 28.55
CA ALA A 459 -10.96 -11.29 29.62
C ALA A 459 -9.64 -10.55 29.76
N GLY A 460 -9.71 -9.26 30.07
CA GLY A 460 -8.57 -8.41 30.41
C GLY A 460 -8.16 -8.53 31.87
N MET A 461 -6.97 -8.02 32.18
CA MET A 461 -6.45 -7.87 33.54
C MET A 461 -5.66 -6.55 33.70
N LYS A 462 -5.21 -6.25 34.92
CA LYS A 462 -4.35 -5.08 35.22
C LYS A 462 -4.92 -3.74 34.71
N GLY A 463 -6.24 -3.55 34.80
CA GLY A 463 -6.93 -2.33 34.36
C GLY A 463 -7.52 -2.41 32.95
N ASN A 464 -7.13 -3.41 32.17
CA ASN A 464 -7.83 -3.77 30.95
C ASN A 464 -9.20 -4.39 31.33
N CYS A 465 -10.25 -3.92 30.68
CA CYS A 465 -11.65 -4.22 31.00
C CYS A 465 -12.31 -5.09 29.94
N THR A 466 -11.51 -5.75 29.10
CA THR A 466 -12.02 -6.68 28.10
C THR A 466 -12.82 -7.78 28.80
N ASP A 467 -14.02 -8.03 28.31
CA ASP A 467 -14.88 -9.16 28.66
C ASP A 467 -15.73 -9.45 27.43
N LEU A 468 -15.23 -10.35 26.59
CA LEU A 468 -15.73 -10.58 25.24
C LEU A 468 -15.99 -12.07 25.04
N THR A 469 -17.19 -12.38 24.52
CA THR A 469 -17.55 -13.71 24.05
C THR A 469 -17.62 -13.69 22.54
N VAL A 470 -16.84 -14.53 21.87
CA VAL A 470 -16.80 -14.65 20.39
C VAL A 470 -17.35 -16.01 19.98
N GLN A 471 -18.37 -16.02 19.13
CA GLN A 471 -19.01 -17.26 18.67
C GLN A 471 -18.26 -17.87 17.48
N LEU A 472 -18.12 -19.20 17.51
CA LEU A 472 -17.45 -19.97 16.46
C LEU A 472 -18.48 -20.65 15.55
N HIS A 473 -18.09 -20.94 14.32
CA HIS A 473 -18.96 -21.70 13.43
C HIS A 473 -19.08 -23.15 13.91
N ARG A 474 -20.24 -23.74 13.67
CA ARG A 474 -20.47 -25.16 13.96
C ARG A 474 -19.78 -26.03 12.92
N LEU A 475 -18.79 -26.81 13.35
CA LEU A 475 -18.18 -27.85 12.53
C LEU A 475 -19.14 -29.04 12.40
N VAL A 476 -19.48 -29.41 11.16
CA VAL A 476 -20.34 -30.57 10.87
C VAL A 476 -19.49 -31.85 10.76
N ASP A 477 -18.30 -31.73 10.18
CA ASP A 477 -17.30 -32.82 10.09
C ASP A 477 -15.92 -32.31 10.55
N PRO A 478 -15.63 -32.33 11.86
CA PRO A 478 -14.34 -31.88 12.42
C PRO A 478 -13.11 -32.63 11.89
N SER A 479 -13.30 -33.78 11.22
CA SER A 479 -12.20 -34.51 10.59
C SER A 479 -11.76 -33.89 9.26
N LYS A 480 -12.58 -33.00 8.68
CA LYS A 480 -12.35 -32.36 7.38
C LYS A 480 -12.51 -30.85 7.42
N GLN A 481 -13.06 -30.30 8.50
CA GLN A 481 -13.38 -28.89 8.64
C GLN A 481 -12.68 -28.32 9.86
N THR A 482 -12.31 -27.06 9.77
CA THR A 482 -11.75 -26.26 10.85
C THR A 482 -12.32 -24.85 10.80
N ASN A 483 -12.40 -24.19 11.95
CA ASN A 483 -12.76 -22.78 12.02
C ASN A 483 -11.56 -21.87 11.79
N PHE A 484 -10.36 -22.31 12.17
CA PHE A 484 -9.21 -21.42 12.23
C PHE A 484 -8.21 -21.68 11.11
N GLU A 485 -7.66 -20.62 10.55
CA GLU A 485 -6.52 -20.68 9.64
C GLU A 485 -5.20 -20.75 10.42
N ASN A 486 -4.31 -21.62 9.97
CA ASN A 486 -2.95 -21.76 10.49
C ASN A 486 -2.02 -20.82 9.71
N CYS A 487 -1.99 -19.54 10.11
CA CYS A 487 -1.21 -18.51 9.43
C CYS A 487 0.27 -18.61 9.79
N VAL A 488 1.01 -19.21 8.88
CA VAL A 488 2.46 -19.39 8.91
C VAL A 488 3.11 -18.51 7.83
N ALA A 489 4.44 -18.49 7.76
CA ALA A 489 5.22 -17.62 6.87
C ALA A 489 5.21 -18.11 5.40
N ASP A 490 4.02 -18.38 4.86
CA ASP A 490 3.79 -18.82 3.48
C ASP A 490 3.20 -17.71 2.58
N VAL A 491 2.44 -16.78 3.14
CA VAL A 491 2.00 -15.53 2.47
C VAL A 491 2.38 -14.28 3.26
N ASN A 492 2.23 -14.30 4.58
CA ASN A 492 2.57 -13.19 5.45
C ASN A 492 3.81 -13.57 6.27
N ILE A 493 4.93 -12.89 6.04
CA ILE A 493 6.17 -13.11 6.77
C ILE A 493 6.35 -11.95 7.75
N PRO A 494 6.49 -12.21 9.07
CA PRO A 494 6.80 -13.49 9.72
C PRO A 494 5.59 -14.39 10.04
N VAL A 495 5.85 -15.63 10.49
CA VAL A 495 4.84 -16.49 11.14
C VAL A 495 4.18 -15.73 12.29
N GLY A 496 2.95 -16.09 12.68
CA GLY A 496 2.57 -15.73 14.03
C GLY A 496 1.12 -15.57 14.43
N GLU A 497 0.13 -16.21 13.81
CA GLU A 497 -1.22 -16.24 14.41
C GLU A 497 -2.04 -17.46 14.02
N VAL A 498 -3.16 -17.65 14.71
CA VAL A 498 -4.27 -18.47 14.25
C VAL A 498 -5.51 -17.59 14.27
N PHE A 499 -6.31 -17.58 13.21
CA PHE A 499 -7.42 -16.64 13.08
C PHE A 499 -8.68 -17.29 12.50
N THR A 500 -9.84 -16.70 12.76
CA THR A 500 -11.15 -17.11 12.21
C THR A 500 -11.99 -15.89 11.90
N SER A 501 -12.88 -15.98 10.91
CA SER A 501 -14.05 -15.09 10.89
C SER A 501 -15.07 -15.58 11.91
N PRO A 502 -15.57 -14.73 12.82
CA PRO A 502 -16.53 -15.16 13.84
C PRO A 502 -17.96 -15.19 13.29
N VAL A 503 -18.82 -15.97 13.96
CA VAL A 503 -20.27 -15.83 13.82
C VAL A 503 -20.67 -14.53 14.54
N LEU A 504 -21.39 -13.64 13.88
CA LEU A 504 -21.77 -12.36 14.48
C LEU A 504 -22.82 -12.58 15.57
N ALA A 505 -23.89 -13.32 15.29
CA ALA A 505 -24.96 -13.58 16.24
C ALA A 505 -24.42 -14.25 17.51
N GLY A 506 -24.64 -13.62 18.67
CA GLY A 506 -24.14 -14.11 19.96
C GLY A 506 -22.70 -13.70 20.30
N THR A 507 -21.96 -13.05 19.39
CA THR A 507 -20.67 -12.41 19.71
C THR A 507 -20.93 -11.09 20.43
N ASN A 508 -20.58 -10.99 21.71
CA ASN A 508 -20.97 -9.87 22.57
C ASN A 508 -19.90 -9.55 23.61
N GLY A 509 -19.83 -8.29 24.02
CA GLY A 509 -19.02 -7.86 25.15
C GLY A 509 -18.29 -6.55 24.93
N VAL A 510 -17.20 -6.36 25.66
CA VAL A 510 -16.36 -5.16 25.58
C VAL A 510 -14.95 -5.59 25.21
N LEU A 511 -14.39 -4.95 24.19
CA LEU A 511 -12.96 -4.92 23.92
C LEU A 511 -12.38 -3.64 24.52
N HIS A 512 -11.32 -3.75 25.32
CA HIS A 512 -10.62 -2.60 25.88
C HIS A 512 -9.12 -2.79 25.67
N VAL A 513 -8.40 -1.74 25.26
CA VAL A 513 -6.93 -1.70 25.24
C VAL A 513 -6.43 -0.38 25.80
N SER A 514 -5.48 -0.43 26.74
CA SER A 514 -5.02 0.78 27.42
C SER A 514 -4.32 1.75 26.48
N ARG A 515 -3.59 1.21 25.50
CA ARG A 515 -2.91 1.95 24.44
C ARG A 515 -2.64 1.04 23.24
N VAL A 516 -3.02 1.50 22.06
CA VAL A 516 -2.75 0.81 20.79
C VAL A 516 -2.40 1.82 19.71
N TYR A 517 -1.61 1.40 18.73
CA TYR A 517 -1.33 2.15 17.52
C TYR A 517 -2.00 1.43 16.35
N LEU A 518 -2.89 2.11 15.65
CA LEU A 518 -3.61 1.61 14.48
C LEU A 518 -3.24 2.52 13.31
N GLU A 519 -2.61 1.97 12.28
CA GLU A 519 -2.00 2.74 11.20
C GLU A 519 -1.06 3.84 11.75
N GLU A 520 -1.27 5.12 11.42
CA GLU A 520 -0.47 6.25 11.92
C GLU A 520 -1.02 6.84 13.24
N PHE A 521 -2.09 6.27 13.79
CA PHE A 521 -2.87 6.86 14.87
C PHE A 521 -2.68 6.12 16.20
N GLN A 522 -2.36 6.88 17.26
CA GLN A 522 -2.39 6.37 18.62
C GLN A 522 -3.81 6.46 19.18
N TYR A 523 -4.24 5.42 19.90
CA TYR A 523 -5.42 5.43 20.74
C TYR A 523 -5.03 5.15 22.19
N ARG A 524 -5.61 5.92 23.12
CA ARG A 524 -5.48 5.71 24.57
C ARG A 524 -6.83 5.28 25.12
N ASP A 525 -6.85 4.32 26.04
CA ASP A 525 -8.06 3.83 26.70
C ASP A 525 -9.17 3.47 25.69
N LEU A 526 -8.82 2.79 24.60
CA LEU A 526 -9.74 2.49 23.50
C LEU A 526 -10.69 1.37 23.93
N ARG A 527 -11.97 1.69 23.96
CA ARG A 527 -13.05 0.77 24.33
C ARG A 527 -14.06 0.66 23.20
N ILE A 528 -14.38 -0.57 22.81
CA ILE A 528 -15.40 -0.90 21.81
C ILE A 528 -16.38 -1.89 22.42
N GLU A 529 -17.66 -1.55 22.41
CA GLU A 529 -18.75 -2.45 22.81
C GLU A 529 -19.31 -3.15 21.58
N VAL A 530 -19.46 -4.47 21.69
CA VAL A 530 -19.91 -5.35 20.61
C VAL A 530 -21.21 -6.00 21.00
N LYS A 531 -22.19 -5.93 20.10
CA LYS A 531 -23.48 -6.62 20.22
C LYS A 531 -23.80 -7.37 18.94
N ASP A 532 -24.01 -8.68 19.07
CA ASP A 532 -24.22 -9.59 17.94
C ASP A 532 -23.19 -9.33 16.82
N GLY A 533 -21.91 -9.26 17.21
CA GLY A 533 -20.77 -9.09 16.32
C GLY A 533 -20.65 -7.70 15.71
N MET A 534 -21.54 -6.75 16.01
CA MET A 534 -21.51 -5.39 15.49
C MET A 534 -21.06 -4.40 16.56
N ILE A 535 -20.31 -3.36 16.17
CA ILE A 535 -20.01 -2.24 17.08
C ILE A 535 -21.32 -1.56 17.50
N SER A 536 -21.58 -1.50 18.81
CA SER A 536 -22.77 -0.85 19.38
C SER A 536 -22.46 0.44 20.15
N ASP A 537 -21.26 0.56 20.71
CA ASP A 537 -20.76 1.79 21.33
C ASP A 537 -19.22 1.81 21.31
N TYR A 538 -18.62 2.98 21.47
CA TYR A 538 -17.17 3.17 21.46
C TYR A 538 -16.76 4.48 22.14
N ILE A 539 -15.55 4.46 22.71
CA ILE A 539 -14.89 5.66 23.27
C ILE A 539 -13.37 5.46 23.34
N CYS A 540 -12.62 6.57 23.37
CA CYS A 540 -11.19 6.60 23.72
C CYS A 540 -10.89 7.79 24.65
N GLY A 541 -9.66 7.85 25.16
CA GLY A 541 -9.11 8.90 26.05
C GLY A 541 -8.01 9.74 25.40
N ASN A 542 -8.12 10.02 24.11
CA ASN A 542 -7.17 10.82 23.34
C ASN A 542 -7.30 12.34 23.60
N PHE A 543 -8.52 12.81 23.85
CA PHE A 543 -8.88 14.21 24.03
C PHE A 543 -9.65 14.43 25.32
N ASP A 544 -9.74 15.69 25.78
CA ASP A 544 -10.50 16.05 26.98
C ASP A 544 -12.02 15.96 26.77
N SER A 545 -12.48 16.08 25.52
CA SER A 545 -13.91 16.01 25.15
C SER A 545 -14.30 14.61 24.68
N GLU A 546 -15.40 14.07 25.24
CA GLU A 546 -16.00 12.81 24.78
C GLU A 546 -16.40 12.87 23.29
N GLU A 547 -16.90 14.02 22.84
CA GLU A 547 -17.32 14.24 21.44
C GLU A 547 -16.13 14.11 20.48
N GLU A 548 -14.98 14.68 20.83
CA GLU A 548 -13.75 14.60 20.02
C GLU A 548 -13.21 13.17 19.98
N ASN A 549 -13.25 12.47 21.12
CA ASN A 549 -12.85 11.06 21.19
C ASN A 549 -13.72 10.15 20.32
N ARG A 550 -15.05 10.34 20.35
CA ARG A 550 -15.97 9.57 19.50
C ARG A 550 -15.75 9.87 18.03
N LYS A 551 -15.65 11.15 17.68
CA LYS A 551 -15.38 11.58 16.31
C LYS A 551 -14.08 10.98 15.76
N TYR A 552 -13.03 10.93 16.59
CA TYR A 552 -11.76 10.32 16.21
C TYR A 552 -11.88 8.83 15.87
N ILE A 553 -12.73 8.08 16.56
CA ILE A 553 -13.04 6.68 16.25
C ILE A 553 -13.93 6.56 15.01
N GLU A 554 -14.92 7.43 14.86
CA GLU A 554 -15.83 7.46 13.70
C GLU A 554 -15.10 7.68 12.38
N GLU A 555 -14.11 8.56 12.38
CA GLU A 555 -13.33 8.91 11.19
C GLU A 555 -12.33 7.82 10.82
N ASN A 556 -11.68 7.19 11.80
CA ASN A 556 -10.47 6.39 11.57
C ASN A 556 -10.63 4.88 11.84
N ILE A 557 -11.67 4.44 12.57
CA ILE A 557 -11.98 3.01 12.77
C ILE A 557 -13.28 2.62 12.06
N LEU A 558 -14.33 3.45 12.18
CA LEU A 558 -15.61 3.15 11.50
C LEU A 558 -15.62 3.63 10.06
N PHE A 559 -14.65 4.45 9.62
CA PHE A 559 -14.61 5.03 8.28
C PHE A 559 -15.96 5.66 7.86
N HIS A 560 -16.59 6.38 8.80
CA HIS A 560 -17.91 7.02 8.68
C HIS A 560 -19.12 6.07 8.51
N HIS A 561 -18.94 4.75 8.64
CA HIS A 561 -20.05 3.83 8.76
C HIS A 561 -20.74 4.01 10.12
N LYS A 562 -22.04 3.70 10.19
CA LYS A 562 -22.78 3.77 11.47
C LYS A 562 -22.36 2.69 12.46
N THR A 563 -21.93 1.54 11.92
CA THR A 563 -21.46 0.36 12.65
C THR A 563 -20.79 -0.55 11.63
N ILE A 564 -19.82 -1.33 12.09
CA ILE A 564 -19.10 -2.33 11.30
C ILE A 564 -19.02 -3.65 12.09
N PRO A 565 -18.96 -4.81 11.41
CA PRO A 565 -18.90 -6.11 12.06
C PRO A 565 -17.49 -6.43 12.59
N MET A 566 -17.39 -7.39 13.49
CA MET A 566 -16.14 -8.07 13.80
C MET A 566 -15.82 -9.04 12.66
N GLY A 567 -14.82 -8.72 11.86
CA GLY A 567 -14.40 -9.50 10.70
C GLY A 567 -13.48 -10.67 11.07
N GLU A 568 -12.75 -10.54 12.17
CA GLU A 568 -11.73 -11.49 12.59
C GLU A 568 -11.60 -11.59 14.12
N CYS A 569 -11.29 -12.80 14.58
CA CYS A 569 -10.75 -13.06 15.91
C CYS A 569 -9.51 -13.95 15.77
N ALA A 570 -8.40 -13.51 16.37
CA ALA A 570 -7.12 -14.16 16.23
C ALA A 570 -6.31 -14.24 17.52
N ILE A 571 -5.42 -15.23 17.58
CA ILE A 571 -4.44 -15.40 18.65
C ILE A 571 -3.05 -15.30 18.03
N GLY A 572 -2.41 -14.14 18.19
CA GLY A 572 -1.01 -13.95 17.87
C GLY A 572 -0.12 -14.89 18.70
N THR A 573 0.90 -15.46 18.07
CA THR A 573 1.86 -16.41 18.65
C THR A 573 3.31 -15.96 18.48
N ASN A 574 3.58 -14.82 17.84
CA ASN A 574 4.93 -14.31 17.64
C ASN A 574 5.41 -13.50 18.86
N THR A 575 5.62 -14.21 19.97
CA THR A 575 6.12 -13.63 21.22
C THR A 575 7.56 -13.10 21.10
N THR A 576 8.33 -13.57 20.11
CA THR A 576 9.65 -13.04 19.75
C THR A 576 9.55 -11.62 19.22
N ALA A 577 8.64 -11.36 18.27
CA ALA A 577 8.37 -10.01 17.77
C ALA A 577 7.90 -9.09 18.90
N TYR A 578 6.99 -9.58 19.76
CA TYR A 578 6.54 -8.85 20.95
C TYR A 578 7.72 -8.45 21.87
N ARG A 579 8.64 -9.38 22.15
CA ARG A 579 9.86 -9.11 22.93
C ARG A 579 10.71 -8.02 22.29
N VAL A 580 11.00 -8.14 21.00
CA VAL A 580 11.83 -7.18 20.26
C VAL A 580 11.18 -5.79 20.29
N ALA A 581 9.86 -5.72 20.07
CA ALA A 581 9.10 -4.47 20.14
C ALA A 581 9.24 -3.77 21.50
N LYS A 582 9.19 -4.54 22.61
CA LYS A 582 9.39 -4.02 23.96
C LYS A 582 10.84 -3.63 24.25
N THR A 583 11.80 -4.45 23.84
CA THR A 583 13.23 -4.21 24.09
C THR A 583 13.72 -2.91 23.44
N TYR A 584 13.27 -2.63 22.21
CA TYR A 584 13.68 -1.44 21.48
C TYR A 584 12.68 -0.28 21.56
N GLY A 585 11.50 -0.50 22.15
CA GLY A 585 10.45 0.52 22.25
C GLY A 585 9.94 0.97 20.87
N ILE A 586 9.66 0.01 19.98
CA ILE A 586 9.30 0.25 18.57
C ILE A 586 7.91 -0.25 18.19
N ALA A 587 7.06 -0.61 19.17
CA ALA A 587 5.73 -1.15 18.89
C ALA A 587 4.85 -0.20 18.05
N ASP A 588 5.04 1.11 18.22
CA ASP A 588 4.37 2.17 17.49
C ASP A 588 4.87 2.38 16.05
N LYS A 589 5.95 1.69 15.69
CA LYS A 589 6.61 1.80 14.39
C LYS A 589 6.55 0.51 13.59
N LEU A 590 5.98 -0.56 14.14
CA LEU A 590 5.84 -1.83 13.44
C LEU A 590 4.66 -1.76 12.46
N PRO A 591 4.78 -2.38 11.28
CA PRO A 591 3.67 -2.50 10.37
C PRO A 591 2.63 -3.48 10.97
N ILE A 592 1.37 -3.32 10.59
CA ILE A 592 0.27 -4.20 11.04
C ILE A 592 0.64 -5.68 10.83
N LEU A 593 1.25 -6.01 9.68
CA LEU A 593 1.82 -7.33 9.34
C LEU A 593 2.63 -8.00 10.47
N ILE A 594 3.38 -7.23 11.26
CA ILE A 594 4.14 -7.74 12.40
C ILE A 594 3.36 -7.54 13.70
N ALA A 595 2.72 -6.37 13.87
CA ALA A 595 2.07 -5.98 15.12
C ALA A 595 0.90 -6.90 15.51
N GLU A 596 0.07 -7.31 14.53
CA GLU A 596 -1.08 -8.22 14.74
C GLU A 596 -0.63 -9.57 15.34
N LYS A 597 0.58 -10.02 14.98
CA LYS A 597 1.13 -11.33 15.38
C LYS A 597 1.66 -11.34 16.82
N MET A 598 1.69 -10.18 17.48
CA MET A 598 2.31 -9.99 18.80
C MET A 598 1.34 -10.14 19.98
N GLY A 599 0.10 -10.57 19.75
CA GLY A 599 -0.92 -10.77 20.79
C GLY A 599 -2.24 -11.20 20.18
N PRO A 600 -3.25 -11.55 21.00
CA PRO A 600 -4.60 -11.73 20.47
C PRO A 600 -5.13 -10.41 19.94
N HIS A 601 -5.79 -10.46 18.79
CA HIS A 601 -6.35 -9.30 18.12
C HIS A 601 -7.74 -9.59 17.56
N PHE A 602 -8.47 -8.51 17.34
CA PHE A 602 -9.83 -8.52 16.84
C PHE A 602 -9.96 -7.44 15.78
N ALA A 603 -10.34 -7.85 14.58
CA ALA A 603 -10.52 -6.92 13.47
C ALA A 603 -11.96 -6.46 13.37
N PHE A 604 -12.16 -5.15 13.20
CA PHE A 604 -13.45 -4.58 12.85
C PHE A 604 -13.48 -4.15 11.39
N GLY A 605 -14.54 -4.51 10.68
CA GLY A 605 -14.67 -4.34 9.24
C GLY A 605 -14.92 -5.67 8.52
N ASP A 606 -14.42 -5.78 7.30
CA ASP A 606 -14.62 -6.94 6.44
C ASP A 606 -13.84 -8.18 6.93
N THR A 607 -14.18 -9.38 6.45
CA THR A 607 -13.42 -10.59 6.79
C THR A 607 -12.06 -10.62 6.04
N CYS A 608 -11.08 -11.35 6.56
CA CYS A 608 -9.77 -11.56 5.88
C CYS A 608 -9.92 -12.21 4.50
N TYR A 609 -11.06 -12.87 4.27
CA TYR A 609 -11.41 -13.53 3.01
C TYR A 609 -12.20 -12.65 2.06
N SER A 610 -12.29 -11.35 2.28
CA SER A 610 -13.04 -10.43 1.41
C SER A 610 -12.75 -10.67 -0.07
N TRP A 611 -13.80 -10.91 -0.85
CA TRP A 611 -13.77 -11.28 -2.28
C TRP A 611 -13.15 -12.65 -2.61
N GLN A 612 -12.84 -13.46 -1.61
CA GLN A 612 -12.26 -14.80 -1.70
C GLN A 612 -13.07 -15.84 -0.91
N GLU A 613 -14.20 -15.46 -0.29
CA GLU A 613 -14.98 -16.31 0.62
C GLU A 613 -15.58 -17.54 -0.09
N ASP A 614 -15.80 -17.46 -1.40
CA ASP A 614 -16.32 -18.56 -2.20
C ASP A 614 -15.20 -19.51 -2.71
N ASN A 615 -13.93 -19.21 -2.42
CA ASN A 615 -12.81 -20.08 -2.76
C ASN A 615 -12.50 -21.04 -1.60
N ALA A 616 -12.36 -22.33 -1.92
CA ALA A 616 -11.88 -23.36 -0.99
C ALA A 616 -10.48 -23.00 -0.48
N VAL A 617 -10.32 -22.86 0.84
CA VAL A 617 -9.01 -22.66 1.50
C VAL A 617 -8.81 -23.79 2.50
N PHE A 618 -7.59 -24.29 2.58
CA PHE A 618 -7.25 -25.46 3.39
C PHE A 618 -6.04 -25.16 4.25
N ASN A 619 -6.07 -25.65 5.49
CA ASN A 619 -4.89 -25.67 6.33
C ASN A 619 -3.88 -26.72 5.85
N PRO A 620 -2.62 -26.64 6.30
CA PRO A 620 -1.60 -27.64 5.99
C PRO A 620 -1.93 -29.08 6.43
N ASP A 621 -2.88 -29.27 7.35
CA ASP A 621 -3.38 -30.59 7.77
C ASP A 621 -4.45 -31.18 6.80
N GLY A 622 -4.85 -30.39 5.79
CA GLY A 622 -5.83 -30.75 4.77
C GLY A 622 -7.28 -30.47 5.14
N LYS A 623 -7.57 -29.88 6.32
CA LYS A 623 -8.93 -29.47 6.68
C LYS A 623 -9.32 -28.19 5.93
N GLU A 624 -10.55 -28.14 5.43
CA GLU A 624 -11.12 -26.93 4.85
C GLU A 624 -11.46 -25.93 5.94
N ILE A 625 -11.03 -24.69 5.76
CA ILE A 625 -11.41 -23.58 6.63
C ILE A 625 -12.81 -23.13 6.21
N ILE A 626 -13.79 -23.35 7.08
CA ILE A 626 -15.20 -23.04 6.77
C ILE A 626 -15.60 -21.62 7.15
N ALA A 627 -14.91 -21.04 8.13
CA ALA A 627 -15.22 -19.73 8.71
C ALA A 627 -14.64 -18.59 7.87
N ARG A 628 -15.14 -18.45 6.63
CA ARG A 628 -14.68 -17.43 5.67
C ARG A 628 -15.64 -16.25 5.53
N ASP A 629 -16.91 -16.47 5.83
CA ASP A 629 -17.94 -15.45 5.80
C ASP A 629 -18.75 -15.40 7.09
N ASN A 630 -19.44 -14.27 7.26
CA ASN A 630 -20.30 -14.00 8.39
C ASN A 630 -21.63 -13.40 7.90
N GLU A 631 -22.52 -13.03 8.81
CA GLU A 631 -23.87 -12.56 8.49
C GLU A 631 -23.90 -11.25 7.69
N CYS A 632 -22.80 -10.49 7.67
CA CYS A 632 -22.60 -9.36 6.76
C CYS A 632 -22.02 -9.82 5.42
N SER A 633 -20.84 -10.46 5.40
CA SER A 633 -20.15 -10.77 4.14
C SER A 633 -20.88 -11.83 3.28
N ILE A 634 -21.74 -12.68 3.87
CA ILE A 634 -22.62 -13.59 3.10
C ILE A 634 -23.60 -12.85 2.21
N LYS A 635 -23.94 -11.59 2.55
CA LYS A 635 -24.83 -10.75 1.73
C LYS A 635 -24.23 -10.44 0.37
N ARG A 636 -22.94 -10.69 0.10
CA ARG A 636 -22.34 -10.58 -1.25
C ARG A 636 -23.14 -11.35 -2.31
N LYS A 637 -23.87 -12.40 -1.91
CA LYS A 637 -24.72 -13.23 -2.78
C LYS A 637 -26.07 -12.59 -3.12
N THR A 638 -26.50 -11.59 -2.36
CA THR A 638 -27.84 -10.96 -2.47
C THR A 638 -27.83 -9.44 -2.58
N ASP A 639 -26.95 -8.76 -1.84
CA ASP A 639 -26.75 -7.32 -1.79
C ASP A 639 -25.27 -7.03 -1.47
N LEU A 640 -24.48 -6.78 -2.52
CA LEU A 640 -23.06 -6.46 -2.39
C LEU A 640 -22.80 -5.18 -1.56
N SER A 641 -23.72 -4.21 -1.58
CA SER A 641 -23.51 -2.93 -0.88
C SER A 641 -23.57 -3.05 0.64
N ALA A 642 -24.19 -4.13 1.15
CA ALA A 642 -24.28 -4.45 2.57
C ALA A 642 -23.28 -5.52 3.03
N ALA A 643 -22.42 -6.01 2.13
CA ALA A 643 -21.49 -7.10 2.38
C ALA A 643 -20.08 -6.63 2.76
N TYR A 644 -19.65 -5.51 2.18
CA TYR A 644 -18.29 -4.98 2.31
C TYR A 644 -18.31 -3.51 2.73
N PHE A 645 -17.53 -3.20 3.76
CA PHE A 645 -17.36 -1.89 4.36
C PHE A 645 -16.08 -1.20 3.89
N GLY A 646 -15.14 -1.94 3.29
CA GLY A 646 -13.90 -1.42 2.72
C GLY A 646 -12.84 -1.07 3.76
N CYS A 647 -12.96 -1.64 4.96
CA CYS A 647 -12.03 -1.46 6.08
C CYS A 647 -11.82 -2.79 6.80
N HIS A 648 -10.69 -2.91 7.49
CA HIS A 648 -10.33 -4.03 8.35
C HIS A 648 -9.26 -3.52 9.32
N THR A 649 -9.63 -3.32 10.58
CA THR A 649 -8.75 -2.68 11.57
C THR A 649 -8.48 -3.61 12.74
N ASP A 650 -7.24 -4.10 12.83
CA ASP A 650 -6.76 -5.03 13.85
C ASP A 650 -6.42 -4.35 15.17
N ILE A 651 -7.17 -4.68 16.22
CA ILE A 651 -6.91 -4.17 17.58
C ILE A 651 -6.31 -5.28 18.42
N THR A 652 -5.01 -5.17 18.70
CA THR A 652 -4.25 -6.15 19.48
C THR A 652 -4.27 -5.84 20.97
N ILE A 653 -4.63 -6.83 21.80
CA ILE A 653 -4.49 -6.75 23.27
C ILE A 653 -3.05 -7.15 23.65
N PRO A 654 -2.29 -6.30 24.35
CA PRO A 654 -0.97 -6.67 24.85
C PRO A 654 -1.05 -7.85 25.82
N TYR A 655 -0.11 -8.81 25.73
CA TYR A 655 -0.12 -9.99 26.61
C TYR A 655 -0.12 -9.64 28.11
N GLU A 656 0.54 -8.56 28.51
CA GLU A 656 0.59 -8.09 29.91
C GLU A 656 -0.76 -7.57 30.44
N GLU A 657 -1.69 -7.26 29.54
CA GLU A 657 -3.06 -6.83 29.84
C GLU A 657 -4.09 -7.95 29.68
N LEU A 658 -3.69 -9.12 29.16
CA LEU A 658 -4.57 -10.23 28.85
C LEU A 658 -4.75 -11.14 30.06
N GLY A 659 -5.97 -11.18 30.60
CA GLY A 659 -6.35 -12.07 31.70
C GLY A 659 -6.43 -13.52 31.26
N HIS A 660 -7.29 -13.84 30.29
CA HIS A 660 -7.36 -15.21 29.75
C HIS A 660 -7.97 -15.25 28.35
N ILE A 661 -7.69 -16.37 27.66
CA ILE A 661 -8.46 -16.84 26.50
C ILE A 661 -8.86 -18.29 26.78
N ARG A 662 -10.16 -18.53 26.88
CA ARG A 662 -10.72 -19.86 27.15
C ARG A 662 -11.68 -20.28 26.05
N VAL A 663 -11.61 -21.54 25.67
CA VAL A 663 -12.54 -22.18 24.75
C VAL A 663 -13.72 -22.73 25.54
N LEU A 664 -14.94 -22.31 25.22
CA LEU A 664 -16.17 -22.81 25.81
C LEU A 664 -16.71 -23.96 24.95
N CYS A 665 -16.76 -25.17 25.51
CA CYS A 665 -17.24 -26.38 24.81
C CYS A 665 -18.75 -26.58 25.02
N ASP A 666 -19.39 -27.31 24.10
CA ASP A 666 -20.82 -27.64 24.17
C ASP A 666 -21.20 -28.53 25.37
N ASP A 667 -20.24 -29.35 25.83
CA ASP A 667 -20.35 -30.22 27.01
C ASP A 667 -20.07 -29.51 28.35
N GLY A 668 -19.82 -28.19 28.31
CA GLY A 668 -19.55 -27.36 29.49
C GLY A 668 -18.11 -27.38 29.98
N ARG A 669 -17.17 -28.03 29.26
CA ARG A 669 -15.74 -27.88 29.52
C ARG A 669 -15.25 -26.48 29.11
N GLU A 670 -14.24 -26.01 29.84
CA GLU A 670 -13.43 -24.85 29.47
C GLU A 670 -12.00 -25.31 29.19
N ILE A 671 -11.43 -24.92 28.06
CA ILE A 671 -10.03 -25.19 27.70
C ILE A 671 -9.27 -23.87 27.72
N SER A 672 -8.34 -23.71 28.65
CA SER A 672 -7.50 -22.50 28.71
C SER A 672 -6.39 -22.56 27.66
N ILE A 673 -6.35 -21.55 26.80
CA ILE A 673 -5.25 -21.34 25.84
C ILE A 673 -4.19 -20.43 26.48
N ILE A 674 -4.64 -19.29 27.02
CA ILE A 674 -3.81 -18.31 27.71
C ILE A 674 -4.42 -18.00 29.08
N GLU A 675 -3.57 -17.89 30.09
CA GLU A 675 -3.90 -17.36 31.43
C GLU A 675 -2.80 -16.39 31.86
N ASN A 676 -3.19 -15.23 32.39
CA ASN A 676 -2.32 -14.13 32.83
C ASN A 676 -1.23 -13.78 31.81
N GLY A 677 -1.61 -13.63 30.54
CA GLY A 677 -0.71 -13.29 29.45
C GLY A 677 0.23 -14.40 28.98
N ARG A 678 0.11 -15.63 29.51
CA ARG A 678 0.98 -16.76 29.18
C ARG A 678 0.21 -17.91 28.57
N PHE A 679 0.80 -18.57 27.59
CA PHE A 679 0.24 -19.77 27.00
C PHE A 679 0.30 -20.93 28.00
N VAL A 680 -0.85 -21.55 28.31
CA VAL A 680 -0.95 -22.64 29.29
C VAL A 680 -1.38 -23.98 28.68
N LEU A 681 -1.77 -23.96 27.40
CA LEU A 681 -2.14 -25.16 26.67
C LEU A 681 -0.92 -26.07 26.48
N PRO A 682 -0.99 -27.38 26.80
CA PRO A 682 0.12 -28.29 26.55
C PRO A 682 0.57 -28.27 25.08
N GLY A 683 1.88 -28.17 24.84
CA GLY A 683 2.47 -28.04 23.50
C GLY A 683 2.71 -26.60 23.03
N THR A 684 2.40 -25.61 23.86
CA THR A 684 2.62 -24.18 23.56
C THR A 684 3.71 -23.53 24.43
N GLU A 685 4.42 -24.32 25.25
CA GLU A 685 5.33 -23.84 26.28
C GLU A 685 6.46 -22.96 25.71
N GLU A 686 6.94 -23.28 24.52
CA GLU A 686 8.02 -22.54 23.86
C GLU A 686 7.64 -21.10 23.51
N LEU A 687 6.34 -20.82 23.30
CA LEU A 687 5.86 -19.46 23.06
C LEU A 687 6.08 -18.55 24.29
N ASN A 688 6.24 -19.13 25.49
CA ASN A 688 6.48 -18.35 26.70
C ASN A 688 7.95 -17.96 26.90
N LEU A 689 8.91 -18.60 26.21
CA LEU A 689 10.34 -18.31 26.40
C LEU A 689 10.65 -16.84 26.09
N PRO A 690 10.16 -16.23 24.99
CA PRO A 690 10.35 -14.81 24.75
C PRO A 690 9.59 -13.91 25.72
N LEU A 691 8.68 -14.40 26.56
CA LEU A 691 7.91 -13.59 27.53
C LEU A 691 8.54 -13.57 28.94
N GLU A 692 9.57 -14.39 29.20
CA GLU A 692 10.22 -14.50 30.52
C GLU A 692 10.80 -13.16 31.01
N GLY A 693 10.35 -12.67 32.17
CA GLY A 693 10.78 -11.39 32.72
C GLY A 693 10.22 -10.13 32.03
N LEU A 694 9.28 -10.25 31.09
CA LEU A 694 8.43 -9.13 30.65
C LEU A 694 7.09 -9.11 31.36
N ILE A 695 6.51 -10.29 31.55
CA ILE A 695 5.16 -10.49 32.06
C ILE A 695 5.29 -11.28 33.36
N ASP A 696 5.36 -10.53 34.46
CA ASP A 696 5.36 -11.05 35.83
C ASP A 696 4.03 -10.78 36.54
#